data_AF-A0A8H5G0C5-F1
#
_entry.id   AF-A0A8H5G0C5-F1
#
_cell.length_a   1.000
_cell.length_b   1.000
_cell.length_c   1.000
_cell.angle_alpha   90.00
_cell.angle_beta   90.00
_cell.angle_gamma   90.00
#
_symmetry.space_group_name_H-M   'P 1'
#
loop_
_entity.id
_entity.type
_entity.pdbx_description
1 polymer ?
#
loop_
_entity_poly.entity_id
_entity_poly.type
_entity_poly.pdbx_seq_one_letter_code
_entity_poly.pdbx_strand_id
1 'polypeptide(L)'
;MSEFGGAWKVGGCFGVTYKPTKRDTLMVSDPVAIHHILHTQGYLYPKTRESKTFTGLAFGRGVSWAADDTHVKHRKLLNPAFTTQSQKAFFPVFRRVAALLTERWKEKCQEGDVTQFQTINVNRGLVDTTLDIIGEAVFDYHFGSLDQHGKANEFSDIFHNLWAESNMFPPKPAILFAASWAFWPEWLLRLVEYLPARQFIRFREFLIHGKKLGKELVVEKAVGVEKGQSKKTRDILSILALMFLSSLVDANESADVADRLPEDEVLSQVTTLLFAGHETTACTLTWLMYELANHPEDQQRIRDEITEKRRKLVANNQKEFNATDFESMNFLNACIKEALRYHPISPWVTRESAADDVIPLSEPVISSSGAPITQFKISKHTPVLVSTCAYNRHPSVWGADADVWNPRRHLDSKLKEKQVPVGVFSNLLTFSGGYSGCIGWRFALTEMQSTVIELVENFEFAPPTDYGKIKMLRVPIGAIMAPMIDGRIEERTQMPLGDMPSKQLVWLITGTTSGFGQRLVAAALARNDLVIATARSSEKLQEVYGDKPPENLRLLQLDITAGFESIKQIMNVAAKIWDRIDVLVNNAGNGYLGFIEESGSRMIREQFETNIFGVVDVTNAVLPYMRARKQGTVVVIGSRSVWRAETPGLAMVTTGTYAASKAAIHAITESLAAELSPFNIKVLLVAPGAFRTEGIYSIPFNTSNPIPDYDSLRNVAMARYNSIPGTETGDPTKGMQVLVDVIRGEGCAEGKKWPGTLLLGEDAERDLRKKWDTFTNILKEWGDVVRTGSQILREAVADPAVSSITVLSRRALPDWLTSSIPKNDKTTTVIVEDFLKYPADLPPKLAAHDACIWALGGSSLGNSEEEYKKMTYDFLTHMVSSLGEVAKIRADKEPFRFVFVSAAGANPDKSTSKQMYGRVKREAELYLLNLPAESRIQPTILRPGYFYPEDPNIAKQTRSTAERAFSVALRPLVSNFWSSNYIPTSEIAQFALKAAQGTWGTTEQIFNNDRMRELLKNQGK
;
A
#
# COMPACT_ATOMS: atom_id res chain seq x y z
N MET A 1 16.14 -36.06 4.60
CA MET A 1 16.13 -36.09 6.08
C MET A 1 14.98 -36.92 6.64
N SER A 2 13.71 -36.57 6.41
CA SER A 2 12.57 -37.39 6.86
C SER A 2 12.59 -38.85 6.38
N GLU A 3 13.04 -39.09 5.15
CA GLU A 3 13.08 -40.43 4.53
C GLU A 3 14.38 -41.21 4.82
N PHE A 4 15.53 -40.53 4.81
CA PHE A 4 16.87 -41.16 4.84
C PHE A 4 17.76 -40.74 6.04
N GLY A 5 17.22 -39.99 6.99
CA GLY A 5 17.97 -39.46 8.14
C GLY A 5 19.01 -38.37 7.78
N GLY A 6 20.01 -38.22 8.64
CA GLY A 6 21.01 -37.13 8.61
C GLY A 6 22.18 -37.32 7.63
N ALA A 7 22.27 -38.45 6.93
CA ALA A 7 23.29 -38.68 5.89
C ALA A 7 22.76 -39.63 4.80
N TRP A 8 22.87 -39.24 3.53
CA TRP A 8 22.39 -40.03 2.40
C TRP A 8 23.24 -39.84 1.14
N LYS A 9 23.11 -40.73 0.16
CA LYS A 9 23.81 -40.63 -1.13
C LYS A 9 22.89 -40.11 -2.22
N VAL A 10 23.43 -39.27 -3.10
CA VAL A 10 22.76 -38.70 -4.27
C VAL A 10 23.57 -39.06 -5.52
N GLY A 11 22.88 -39.53 -6.57
CA GLY A 11 23.53 -39.87 -7.84
C GLY A 11 24.04 -38.64 -8.58
N GLY A 12 25.27 -38.71 -9.11
CA GLY A 12 25.87 -37.64 -9.91
C GLY A 12 25.25 -37.50 -11.30
N CYS A 13 25.42 -36.32 -11.93
CA CYS A 13 24.78 -35.93 -13.20
C CYS A 13 24.99 -36.91 -14.37
N PHE A 14 26.06 -37.70 -14.36
CA PHE A 14 26.36 -38.66 -15.44
C PHE A 14 25.77 -40.05 -15.21
N GLY A 15 25.23 -40.38 -14.03
CA GLY A 15 24.60 -41.68 -13.73
C GLY A 15 25.47 -42.94 -13.86
N VAL A 16 26.71 -42.81 -14.34
CA VAL A 16 27.54 -43.94 -14.78
C VAL A 16 28.48 -44.42 -13.67
N THR A 17 28.40 -45.72 -13.41
CA THR A 17 29.40 -46.45 -12.62
C THR A 17 30.59 -46.79 -13.51
N TYR A 18 31.51 -45.84 -13.71
CA TYR A 18 32.76 -46.13 -14.40
C TYR A 18 33.78 -46.64 -13.38
N LYS A 19 34.14 -47.94 -13.41
CA LYS A 19 35.29 -48.42 -12.62
C LYS A 19 36.54 -47.65 -13.07
N PRO A 20 37.31 -47.06 -12.14
CA PRO A 20 37.40 -47.43 -10.72
C PRO A 20 36.45 -46.69 -9.75
N THR A 21 35.76 -45.61 -10.14
CA THR A 21 35.06 -44.71 -9.18
C THR A 21 33.58 -44.48 -9.50
N LYS A 22 32.71 -45.07 -8.69
CA LYS A 22 31.29 -44.68 -8.59
C LYS A 22 31.21 -43.35 -7.82
N ARG A 23 31.15 -42.21 -8.52
CA ARG A 23 31.10 -40.86 -7.92
C ARG A 23 29.67 -40.50 -7.45
N ASP A 24 29.14 -41.29 -6.52
CA ASP A 24 27.97 -40.90 -5.72
C ASP A 24 28.38 -39.72 -4.81
N THR A 25 27.57 -38.67 -4.74
CA THR A 25 27.80 -37.56 -3.81
C THR A 25 27.14 -37.87 -2.48
N LEU A 26 27.90 -37.81 -1.39
CA LEU A 26 27.38 -37.95 -0.04
C LEU A 26 26.80 -36.60 0.44
N MET A 27 25.54 -36.57 0.84
CA MET A 27 24.90 -35.41 1.46
C MET A 27 24.83 -35.64 2.98
N VAL A 28 25.27 -34.65 3.77
CA VAL A 28 25.38 -34.75 5.24
C VAL A 28 24.74 -33.56 5.91
N SER A 29 23.84 -33.82 6.87
CA SER A 29 23.24 -32.84 7.78
C SER A 29 23.42 -33.19 9.27
N ASP A 30 23.93 -34.39 9.57
CA ASP A 30 24.17 -34.88 10.94
C ASP A 30 25.25 -34.05 11.68
N PRO A 31 25.00 -33.61 12.93
CA PRO A 31 25.91 -32.74 13.67
C PRO A 31 27.28 -33.38 13.98
N VAL A 32 27.34 -34.68 14.30
CA VAL A 32 28.60 -35.38 14.60
C VAL A 32 29.41 -35.60 13.33
N ALA A 33 28.76 -36.01 12.24
CA ALA A 33 29.41 -36.17 10.95
C ALA A 33 29.98 -34.83 10.43
N ILE A 34 29.25 -33.73 10.57
CA ILE A 34 29.72 -32.40 10.15
C ILE A 34 30.88 -31.92 11.04
N HIS A 35 30.82 -32.14 12.35
CA HIS A 35 31.96 -31.84 13.22
C HIS A 35 33.22 -32.63 12.83
N HIS A 36 33.06 -33.93 12.52
CA HIS A 36 34.16 -34.76 12.01
C HIS A 36 34.75 -34.19 10.70
N ILE A 37 33.90 -33.88 9.72
CA ILE A 37 34.30 -33.39 8.39
C ILE A 37 34.94 -31.99 8.42
N LEU A 38 34.49 -31.08 9.28
CA LEU A 38 34.94 -29.67 9.27
C LEU A 38 35.97 -29.34 10.36
N HIS A 39 35.91 -30.00 11.52
CA HIS A 39 36.82 -29.79 12.64
C HIS A 39 37.82 -30.94 12.77
N THR A 40 37.38 -32.13 13.19
CA THR A 40 38.29 -33.22 13.58
C THR A 40 39.24 -33.65 12.47
N GLN A 41 38.74 -33.73 11.24
CA GLN A 41 39.50 -34.16 10.05
C GLN A 41 39.48 -33.11 8.94
N GLY A 42 39.33 -31.81 9.27
CA GLY A 42 39.03 -30.78 8.27
C GLY A 42 40.01 -30.63 7.10
N TYR A 43 41.29 -31.02 7.25
CA TYR A 43 42.26 -31.06 6.14
C TYR A 43 42.26 -32.38 5.36
N LEU A 44 41.69 -33.48 5.88
CA LEU A 44 41.38 -34.68 5.09
C LEU A 44 40.17 -34.48 4.17
N TYR A 45 39.47 -33.33 4.29
CA TYR A 45 38.36 -32.96 3.44
C TYR A 45 38.65 -31.65 2.67
N PRO A 46 39.54 -31.66 1.66
CA PRO A 46 39.75 -30.51 0.78
C PRO A 46 38.50 -30.14 -0.04
N LYS A 47 38.58 -29.01 -0.76
CA LYS A 47 37.55 -28.60 -1.73
C LYS A 47 37.65 -29.49 -2.99
N THR A 48 36.51 -29.94 -3.52
CA THR A 48 36.42 -30.60 -4.84
C THR A 48 37.03 -29.72 -5.93
N ARG A 49 37.60 -30.33 -6.99
CA ARG A 49 38.15 -29.61 -8.15
C ARG A 49 37.16 -28.63 -8.76
N GLU A 50 35.91 -29.05 -8.94
CA GLU A 50 34.83 -28.24 -9.52
C GLU A 50 34.60 -26.96 -8.71
N SER A 51 34.55 -27.07 -7.38
CA SER A 51 34.46 -25.91 -6.48
C SER A 51 35.70 -25.04 -6.51
N LYS A 52 36.90 -25.59 -6.74
CA LYS A 52 38.16 -24.84 -6.85
C LYS A 52 38.22 -24.08 -8.18
N THR A 53 37.88 -24.71 -9.30
CA THR A 53 37.74 -24.04 -10.61
C THR A 53 36.71 -22.92 -10.53
N PHE A 54 35.53 -23.20 -9.97
CA PHE A 54 34.46 -22.22 -9.85
C PHE A 54 34.82 -21.01 -8.98
N THR A 55 35.41 -21.24 -7.80
CA THR A 55 35.84 -20.14 -6.92
C THR A 55 36.99 -19.32 -7.54
N GLY A 56 37.88 -19.95 -8.29
CA GLY A 56 38.92 -19.26 -9.05
C GLY A 56 38.36 -18.37 -10.15
N LEU A 57 37.36 -18.84 -10.90
CA LEU A 57 36.65 -18.06 -11.92
C LEU A 57 35.87 -16.88 -11.32
N ALA A 58 35.18 -17.10 -10.19
CA ALA A 58 34.29 -16.10 -9.61
C ALA A 58 34.99 -15.05 -8.74
N PHE A 59 36.08 -15.42 -8.05
CA PHE A 59 36.73 -14.58 -7.02
C PHE A 59 38.22 -14.34 -7.24
N GLY A 60 38.83 -15.03 -8.21
CA GLY A 60 40.28 -15.09 -8.37
C GLY A 60 40.92 -16.10 -7.41
N ARG A 61 42.25 -16.13 -7.37
CA ARG A 61 43.05 -17.05 -6.55
C ARG A 61 43.18 -16.58 -5.10
N GLY A 62 42.06 -16.15 -4.50
CA GLY A 62 42.01 -15.66 -3.11
C GLY A 62 41.89 -16.78 -2.08
N VAL A 63 41.67 -16.42 -0.81
CA VAL A 63 41.41 -17.38 0.29
C VAL A 63 40.19 -18.29 0.06
N SER A 64 39.22 -17.85 -0.76
CA SER A 64 38.07 -18.64 -1.21
C SER A 64 38.46 -19.79 -2.17
N TRP A 65 39.48 -19.58 -3.01
CA TRP A 65 40.04 -20.56 -3.94
C TRP A 65 41.07 -21.50 -3.29
N ALA A 66 41.92 -20.95 -2.41
CA ALA A 66 43.04 -21.68 -1.81
C ALA A 66 42.60 -22.97 -1.10
N ALA A 67 43.44 -24.00 -1.17
CA ALA A 67 43.29 -25.28 -0.47
C ALA A 67 44.61 -25.62 0.27
N ASP A 68 44.56 -26.58 1.19
CA ASP A 68 45.74 -27.18 1.83
C ASP A 68 46.70 -26.11 2.41
N ASP A 69 48.02 -26.25 2.21
CA ASP A 69 49.03 -25.31 2.72
C ASP A 69 48.84 -23.87 2.21
N THR A 70 48.39 -23.69 0.97
CA THR A 70 48.05 -22.36 0.41
C THR A 70 46.94 -21.69 1.23
N HIS A 71 45.95 -22.46 1.67
CA HIS A 71 44.86 -21.95 2.49
C HIS A 71 45.32 -21.60 3.91
N VAL A 72 46.19 -22.43 4.52
CA VAL A 72 46.86 -22.11 5.80
C VAL A 72 47.58 -20.77 5.70
N LYS A 73 48.38 -20.59 4.64
CA LYS A 73 49.16 -19.37 4.37
C LYS A 73 48.27 -18.13 4.18
N HIS A 74 47.24 -18.22 3.35
CA HIS A 74 46.28 -17.11 3.15
C HIS A 74 45.63 -16.69 4.46
N ARG A 75 45.22 -17.66 5.31
CA ARG A 75 44.61 -17.35 6.61
C ARG A 75 45.62 -16.79 7.62
N LYS A 76 46.85 -17.29 7.66
CA LYS A 76 47.92 -16.76 8.52
C LYS A 76 48.11 -15.25 8.30
N LEU A 77 48.08 -14.82 7.04
CA LEU A 77 48.25 -13.42 6.65
C LEU A 77 47.00 -12.55 6.89
N LEU A 78 45.80 -13.07 6.60
CA LEU A 78 44.55 -12.30 6.72
C LEU A 78 43.97 -12.23 8.14
N ASN A 79 44.10 -13.29 8.95
CA ASN A 79 43.47 -13.38 10.28
C ASN A 79 43.74 -12.19 11.23
N PRO A 80 44.94 -11.55 11.27
CA PRO A 80 45.19 -10.37 12.11
C PRO A 80 44.24 -9.19 11.85
N ALA A 81 43.66 -9.11 10.65
CA ALA A 81 42.73 -8.07 10.25
C ALA A 81 41.28 -8.30 10.76
N PHE A 82 40.93 -9.56 11.07
CA PHE A 82 39.58 -9.99 11.48
C PHE A 82 39.46 -10.25 12.99
N THR A 83 40.38 -9.67 13.79
CA THR A 83 40.30 -9.74 15.26
C THR A 83 39.24 -8.79 15.82
N THR A 84 38.74 -9.10 17.02
CA THR A 84 37.80 -8.23 17.76
C THR A 84 38.36 -6.82 18.01
N GLN A 85 39.69 -6.66 18.08
CA GLN A 85 40.31 -5.35 18.21
C GLN A 85 40.23 -4.55 16.91
N SER A 86 40.57 -5.16 15.77
CA SER A 86 40.53 -4.51 14.46
C SER A 86 39.11 -4.05 14.10
N GLN A 87 38.10 -4.84 14.44
CA GLN A 87 36.70 -4.55 14.07
C GLN A 87 36.09 -3.34 14.78
N LYS A 88 36.60 -2.92 15.94
CA LYS A 88 36.13 -1.70 16.61
C LYS A 88 36.35 -0.44 15.77
N ALA A 89 37.31 -0.45 14.86
CA ALA A 89 37.59 0.68 13.96
C ALA A 89 36.53 0.87 12.87
N PHE A 90 35.81 -0.19 12.47
CA PHE A 90 34.82 -0.15 11.39
C PHE A 90 33.42 0.29 11.85
N PHE A 91 33.16 0.21 13.15
CA PHE A 91 31.85 0.52 13.75
C PHE A 91 31.28 1.91 13.39
N PRO A 92 32.07 3.01 13.36
CA PRO A 92 31.57 4.31 12.92
C PRO A 92 31.14 4.34 11.44
N VAL A 93 31.83 3.59 10.57
CA VAL A 93 31.50 3.48 9.14
C VAL A 93 30.15 2.78 8.98
N PHE A 94 29.95 1.63 9.63
CA PHE A 94 28.70 0.88 9.57
C PHE A 94 27.49 1.75 9.94
N ARG A 95 27.61 2.52 11.03
CA ARG A 95 26.52 3.40 11.48
C ARG A 95 26.30 4.60 10.57
N ARG A 96 27.36 5.24 10.05
CA ARG A 96 27.22 6.37 9.12
C ARG A 96 26.54 5.96 7.82
N VAL A 97 26.94 4.84 7.22
CA VAL A 97 26.35 4.37 5.94
C VAL A 97 24.92 3.83 6.15
N ALA A 98 24.63 3.17 7.27
CA ALA A 98 23.25 2.77 7.62
C ALA A 98 22.31 3.98 7.83
N ALA A 99 22.82 5.07 8.43
CA ALA A 99 22.08 6.32 8.58
C ALA A 99 21.82 6.99 7.21
N LEU A 100 22.80 6.96 6.29
CA LEU A 100 22.65 7.46 4.92
C LEU A 100 21.56 6.69 4.16
N LEU A 101 21.52 5.35 4.23
CA LEU A 101 20.42 4.55 3.66
C LEU A 101 19.05 5.03 4.15
N THR A 102 18.95 5.28 5.45
CA THR A 102 17.72 5.73 6.11
C THR A 102 17.31 7.13 5.68
N GLU A 103 18.26 8.05 5.51
CA GLU A 103 18.03 9.38 4.93
C GLU A 103 17.48 9.26 3.50
N ARG A 104 18.13 8.47 2.63
CA ARG A 104 17.68 8.23 1.25
C ARG A 104 16.29 7.59 1.14
N TRP A 105 15.94 6.68 2.05
CA TRP A 105 14.60 6.09 2.08
C TRP A 105 13.55 7.09 2.59
N LYS A 106 13.88 7.93 3.58
CA LYS A 106 12.99 9.03 4.03
C LYS A 106 12.75 10.06 2.93
N GLU A 107 13.78 10.44 2.17
CA GLU A 107 13.67 11.35 1.00
C GLU A 107 12.66 10.77 0.00
N LYS A 108 12.85 9.52 -0.45
CA LYS A 108 11.93 8.85 -1.38
C LYS A 108 10.50 8.74 -0.84
N CYS A 109 10.33 8.50 0.45
CA CYS A 109 9.01 8.43 1.07
C CYS A 109 8.30 9.80 1.07
N GLN A 110 9.04 10.91 1.12
CA GLN A 110 8.51 12.27 1.10
C GLN A 110 8.18 12.78 -0.32
N GLU A 111 8.80 12.22 -1.36
CA GLU A 111 8.50 12.52 -2.77
C GLU A 111 7.16 11.90 -3.24
N GLY A 112 6.69 10.86 -2.57
CA GLY A 112 5.40 10.19 -2.83
C GLY A 112 4.21 10.74 -2.04
N ASP A 113 3.03 10.14 -2.24
CA ASP A 113 1.88 10.41 -1.37
C ASP A 113 2.12 9.79 0.02
N VAL A 114 2.52 10.64 0.97
CA VAL A 114 2.73 10.32 2.40
C VAL A 114 1.46 9.89 3.15
N THR A 115 0.33 9.69 2.46
CA THR A 115 -0.90 9.07 2.99
C THR A 115 -1.20 7.69 2.42
N GLN A 116 -0.33 7.16 1.54
CA GLN A 116 -0.43 5.83 0.96
C GLN A 116 0.73 4.94 1.39
N PHE A 117 0.44 3.64 1.50
CA PHE A 117 1.41 2.58 1.71
C PHE A 117 2.43 2.57 0.56
N GLN A 118 3.73 2.73 0.86
CA GLN A 118 4.77 2.79 -0.17
C GLN A 118 5.53 1.47 -0.23
N THR A 119 5.63 0.88 -1.42
CA THR A 119 6.37 -0.37 -1.64
C THR A 119 7.79 -0.06 -2.13
N ILE A 120 8.79 -0.41 -1.32
CA ILE A 120 10.21 -0.22 -1.63
C ILE A 120 10.86 -1.59 -1.85
N ASN A 121 11.65 -1.76 -2.91
CA ASN A 121 12.54 -2.91 -3.01
C ASN A 121 13.74 -2.72 -2.07
N VAL A 122 13.67 -3.28 -0.87
CA VAL A 122 14.70 -3.11 0.16
C VAL A 122 16.03 -3.75 -0.22
N ASN A 123 16.03 -4.79 -1.06
CA ASN A 123 17.24 -5.50 -1.44
C ASN A 123 18.27 -4.58 -2.10
N ARG A 124 17.83 -3.71 -3.01
CA ARG A 124 18.74 -2.78 -3.72
C ARG A 124 19.46 -1.85 -2.75
N GLY A 125 18.72 -1.16 -1.87
CA GLY A 125 19.33 -0.27 -0.88
C GLY A 125 20.28 -0.99 0.07
N LEU A 126 19.99 -2.24 0.45
CA LEU A 126 20.88 -3.07 1.28
C LEU A 126 22.15 -3.50 0.53
N VAL A 127 22.05 -3.80 -0.77
CA VAL A 127 23.19 -4.07 -1.66
C VAL A 127 24.06 -2.81 -1.78
N ASP A 128 23.48 -1.64 -2.01
CA ASP A 128 24.23 -0.36 -2.13
C ASP A 128 24.94 -0.02 -0.81
N THR A 129 24.24 -0.18 0.33
CA THR A 129 24.75 0.08 1.69
C THR A 129 25.94 -0.78 2.04
N THR A 130 25.84 -2.09 1.81
CA THR A 130 26.91 -3.05 2.14
C THR A 130 28.13 -2.87 1.21
N LEU A 131 27.96 -2.32 0.00
CA LEU A 131 29.05 -2.03 -0.93
C LEU A 131 29.85 -0.80 -0.48
N ASP A 132 29.16 0.28 -0.10
CA ASP A 132 29.77 1.47 0.47
C ASP A 132 30.45 1.15 1.83
N ILE A 133 29.84 0.29 2.65
CA ILE A 133 30.44 -0.22 3.90
C ILE A 133 31.74 -0.99 3.65
N ILE A 134 31.75 -1.99 2.75
CA ILE A 134 32.97 -2.77 2.51
C ILE A 134 34.06 -1.91 1.88
N GLY A 135 33.69 -0.99 0.97
CA GLY A 135 34.61 -0.01 0.40
C GLY A 135 35.31 0.84 1.45
N GLU A 136 34.55 1.54 2.29
CA GLU A 136 35.13 2.47 3.25
C GLU A 136 35.80 1.76 4.43
N ALA A 137 35.19 0.69 4.98
CA ALA A 137 35.73 0.01 6.15
C ALA A 137 36.97 -0.85 5.84
N VAL A 138 37.03 -1.48 4.67
CA VAL A 138 38.10 -2.43 4.31
C VAL A 138 39.15 -1.81 3.40
N PHE A 139 38.74 -0.92 2.50
CA PHE A 139 39.56 -0.42 1.41
C PHE A 139 39.79 1.10 1.44
N ASP A 140 39.30 1.83 2.46
CA ASP A 140 39.44 3.29 2.58
C ASP A 140 38.89 4.02 1.33
N TYR A 141 37.89 3.41 0.67
CA TYR A 141 37.42 3.79 -0.67
C TYR A 141 35.90 3.96 -0.71
N HIS A 142 35.45 5.14 -1.11
CA HIS A 142 34.04 5.46 -1.20
C HIS A 142 33.49 5.18 -2.60
N PHE A 143 32.63 4.16 -2.74
CA PHE A 143 32.02 3.79 -4.02
C PHE A 143 30.89 4.76 -4.44
N GLY A 144 30.25 5.46 -3.50
CA GLY A 144 29.17 6.40 -3.77
C GLY A 144 27.87 5.73 -4.22
N SER A 145 27.65 4.48 -3.85
CA SER A 145 26.50 3.67 -4.31
C SER A 145 25.17 4.24 -3.84
N LEU A 146 25.15 4.87 -2.66
CA LEU A 146 23.99 5.57 -2.10
C LEU A 146 23.86 7.05 -2.52
N ASP A 147 24.84 7.62 -3.23
CA ASP A 147 24.92 9.07 -3.50
C ASP A 147 24.60 9.44 -4.97
N GLN A 148 23.36 9.87 -5.19
CA GLN A 148 22.82 10.22 -6.52
C GLN A 148 23.45 11.46 -7.19
N HIS A 149 24.37 12.15 -6.52
CA HIS A 149 25.11 13.30 -7.06
C HIS A 149 26.53 12.96 -7.56
N GLY A 150 27.02 11.76 -7.27
CA GLY A 150 28.22 11.23 -7.90
C GLY A 150 27.91 10.63 -9.28
N LYS A 151 28.93 10.54 -10.15
CA LYS A 151 28.89 9.49 -11.18
C LYS A 151 28.91 8.16 -10.44
N ALA A 152 27.86 7.36 -10.59
CA ALA A 152 27.89 5.97 -10.14
C ALA A 152 29.17 5.31 -10.64
N ASN A 153 29.92 4.70 -9.72
CA ASN A 153 31.22 4.12 -10.07
C ASN A 153 31.01 2.98 -11.07
N GLU A 154 31.78 2.97 -12.16
CA GLU A 154 31.78 1.95 -13.23
C GLU A 154 31.84 0.52 -12.65
N PHE A 155 32.49 0.36 -11.49
CA PHE A 155 32.56 -0.91 -10.76
C PHE A 155 31.23 -1.40 -10.18
N SER A 156 30.34 -0.52 -9.74
CA SER A 156 29.06 -0.91 -9.09
C SER A 156 28.11 -1.57 -10.09
N ASP A 157 27.97 -1.01 -11.29
CA ASP A 157 27.15 -1.58 -12.36
C ASP A 157 27.67 -2.95 -12.86
N ILE A 158 29.00 -3.15 -12.88
CA ILE A 158 29.63 -4.44 -13.19
C ILE A 158 29.28 -5.50 -12.12
N PHE A 159 29.14 -5.06 -10.86
CA PHE A 159 28.86 -5.93 -9.72
C PHE A 159 27.38 -6.28 -9.58
N HIS A 160 26.48 -5.32 -9.84
CA HIS A 160 25.03 -5.51 -9.74
C HIS A 160 24.53 -6.70 -10.59
N ASN A 161 23.74 -7.57 -9.94
CA ASN A 161 23.17 -8.78 -10.53
C ASN A 161 24.19 -9.78 -11.13
N LEU A 162 25.50 -9.67 -10.83
CA LEU A 162 26.55 -10.54 -11.38
C LEU A 162 26.20 -12.03 -11.30
N TRP A 163 25.63 -12.48 -10.18
CA TRP A 163 25.27 -13.88 -9.95
C TRP A 163 23.94 -14.30 -10.56
N ALA A 164 22.93 -13.45 -10.49
CA ALA A 164 21.64 -13.69 -11.14
C ALA A 164 21.78 -13.75 -12.67
N GLU A 165 22.65 -12.95 -13.27
CA GLU A 165 22.92 -13.03 -14.72
C GLU A 165 23.84 -14.17 -15.14
N SER A 166 24.74 -14.61 -14.27
CA SER A 166 25.76 -15.61 -14.62
C SER A 166 25.37 -17.06 -14.28
N ASN A 167 24.52 -17.27 -13.28
CA ASN A 167 24.24 -18.62 -12.74
C ASN A 167 22.76 -18.92 -12.47
N MET A 168 21.81 -18.05 -12.82
CA MET A 168 20.39 -18.35 -12.66
C MET A 168 19.91 -19.31 -13.76
N PHE A 169 19.42 -20.50 -13.37
CA PHE A 169 18.96 -21.57 -14.26
C PHE A 169 19.92 -21.92 -15.42
N PRO A 170 21.13 -22.43 -15.13
CA PRO A 170 22.05 -22.89 -16.17
C PRO A 170 21.36 -23.95 -17.06
N PRO A 171 21.43 -23.84 -18.40
CA PRO A 171 20.79 -24.81 -19.28
C PRO A 171 21.41 -26.20 -19.10
N LYS A 172 20.64 -27.28 -19.32
CA LYS A 172 21.10 -28.66 -19.09
C LYS A 172 22.50 -28.98 -19.67
N PRO A 173 22.88 -28.53 -20.88
CA PRO A 173 24.24 -28.72 -21.38
C PRO A 173 25.33 -28.01 -20.56
N ALA A 174 25.05 -26.84 -19.98
CA ALA A 174 25.99 -26.13 -19.10
C ALA A 174 26.14 -26.85 -17.74
N ILE A 175 25.06 -27.45 -17.21
CA ILE A 175 25.13 -28.30 -16.02
C ILE A 175 26.01 -29.53 -16.28
N LEU A 176 25.80 -30.22 -17.41
CA LEU A 176 26.64 -31.36 -17.81
C LEU A 176 28.10 -30.94 -18.06
N PHE A 177 28.32 -29.77 -18.68
CA PHE A 177 29.66 -29.21 -18.88
C PHE A 177 30.38 -28.97 -17.55
N ALA A 178 29.75 -28.27 -16.61
CA ALA A 178 30.32 -28.00 -15.29
C ALA A 178 30.52 -29.28 -14.48
N ALA A 179 29.60 -30.25 -14.56
CA ALA A 179 29.77 -31.56 -13.96
C ALA A 179 30.95 -32.35 -14.58
N SER A 180 31.29 -32.13 -15.85
CA SER A 180 32.39 -32.82 -16.51
C SER A 180 33.78 -32.42 -15.98
N TRP A 181 33.89 -31.23 -15.39
CA TRP A 181 35.13 -30.72 -14.78
C TRP A 181 35.71 -31.67 -13.72
N ALA A 182 34.84 -32.43 -13.05
CA ALA A 182 35.17 -33.54 -12.15
C ALA A 182 36.22 -34.52 -12.70
N PHE A 183 36.26 -34.71 -14.02
CA PHE A 183 37.08 -35.68 -14.73
C PHE A 183 38.22 -35.04 -15.53
N TRP A 184 38.28 -33.71 -15.59
CA TRP A 184 39.26 -32.98 -16.39
C TRP A 184 40.59 -32.84 -15.64
N PRO A 185 41.73 -32.81 -16.35
CA PRO A 185 43.01 -32.47 -15.75
C PRO A 185 43.08 -30.97 -15.44
N GLU A 186 43.78 -30.60 -14.36
CA GLU A 186 43.85 -29.22 -13.84
C GLU A 186 44.29 -28.19 -14.90
N TRP A 187 45.17 -28.57 -15.83
CA TRP A 187 45.64 -27.67 -16.89
C TRP A 187 44.52 -27.29 -17.87
N LEU A 188 43.56 -28.19 -18.12
CA LEU A 188 42.42 -27.96 -19.02
C LEU A 188 41.34 -27.14 -18.31
N LEU A 189 41.15 -27.35 -17.00
CA LEU A 189 40.26 -26.54 -16.17
C LEU A 189 40.68 -25.06 -16.15
N ARG A 190 41.98 -24.77 -16.21
CA ARG A 190 42.48 -23.39 -16.36
C ARG A 190 42.11 -22.72 -17.68
N LEU A 191 41.77 -23.48 -18.73
CA LEU A 191 41.37 -22.90 -20.01
C LEU A 191 39.88 -22.50 -20.07
N VAL A 192 39.08 -22.90 -19.08
CA VAL A 192 37.63 -22.59 -19.00
C VAL A 192 37.38 -21.08 -18.90
N GLU A 193 38.29 -20.30 -18.30
CA GLU A 193 38.17 -18.85 -18.14
C GLU A 193 38.21 -18.04 -19.46
N TYR A 194 38.70 -18.67 -20.52
CA TYR A 194 38.77 -18.07 -21.87
C TYR A 194 37.56 -18.40 -22.74
N LEU A 195 36.63 -19.25 -22.29
CA LEU A 195 35.46 -19.64 -23.08
C LEU A 195 34.50 -18.45 -23.29
N PRO A 196 33.94 -18.26 -24.50
CA PRO A 196 33.11 -17.10 -24.85
C PRO A 196 31.66 -17.21 -24.36
N ALA A 197 31.42 -17.81 -23.18
CA ALA A 197 30.08 -17.89 -22.60
C ALA A 197 29.83 -16.71 -21.65
N ARG A 198 28.61 -16.14 -21.68
CA ARG A 198 28.21 -14.94 -20.90
C ARG A 198 28.65 -14.98 -19.43
N GLN A 199 28.46 -16.13 -18.77
CA GLN A 199 28.83 -16.36 -17.37
C GLN A 199 30.34 -16.16 -17.11
N PHE A 200 31.21 -16.65 -17.99
CA PHE A 200 32.67 -16.53 -17.83
C PHE A 200 33.14 -15.13 -18.23
N ILE A 201 32.49 -14.50 -19.22
CA ILE A 201 32.76 -13.12 -19.61
C ILE A 201 32.50 -12.17 -18.44
N ARG A 202 31.30 -12.22 -17.82
CA ARG A 202 30.97 -11.34 -16.68
C ARG A 202 31.88 -11.56 -15.47
N PHE A 203 32.21 -12.81 -15.12
CA PHE A 203 33.15 -13.07 -14.04
C PHE A 203 34.57 -12.56 -14.36
N ARG A 204 35.04 -12.73 -15.60
CA ARG A 204 36.34 -12.22 -16.04
C ARG A 204 36.39 -10.69 -16.04
N GLU A 205 35.33 -10.02 -16.49
CA GLU A 205 35.18 -8.56 -16.42
C GLU A 205 35.25 -8.08 -14.97
N PHE A 206 34.49 -8.69 -14.06
CA PHE A 206 34.56 -8.41 -12.63
C PHE A 206 35.99 -8.56 -12.07
N LEU A 207 36.68 -9.68 -12.37
CA LEU A 207 38.04 -9.90 -11.89
C LEU A 207 39.05 -8.90 -12.46
N ILE A 208 38.94 -8.51 -13.73
CA ILE A 208 39.84 -7.53 -14.35
C ILE A 208 39.68 -6.16 -13.66
N HIS A 209 38.45 -5.66 -13.53
CA HIS A 209 38.19 -4.34 -12.93
C HIS A 209 38.50 -4.35 -11.43
N GLY A 210 38.13 -5.41 -10.71
CA GLY A 210 38.38 -5.53 -9.27
C GLY A 210 39.86 -5.69 -8.92
N LYS A 211 40.65 -6.39 -9.74
CA LYS A 211 42.11 -6.44 -9.57
C LYS A 211 42.79 -5.13 -9.95
N LYS A 212 42.28 -4.41 -10.95
CA LYS A 212 42.77 -3.06 -11.32
C LYS A 212 42.57 -2.09 -10.15
N LEU A 213 41.33 -1.95 -9.66
CA LEU A 213 41.00 -1.12 -8.49
C LEU A 213 41.81 -1.55 -7.26
N GLY A 214 41.88 -2.86 -7.01
CA GLY A 214 42.70 -3.41 -5.93
C GLY A 214 44.17 -3.02 -6.02
N LYS A 215 44.75 -3.03 -7.22
CA LYS A 215 46.15 -2.63 -7.44
C LYS A 215 46.35 -1.13 -7.19
N GLU A 216 45.44 -0.29 -7.64
CA GLU A 216 45.48 1.17 -7.40
C GLU A 216 45.49 1.47 -5.89
N LEU A 217 44.53 0.92 -5.14
CA LEU A 217 44.38 1.12 -3.69
C LEU A 217 45.58 0.57 -2.88
N VAL A 218 46.03 -0.63 -3.24
CA VAL A 218 47.13 -1.32 -2.55
C VAL A 218 48.47 -0.62 -2.80
N VAL A 219 48.71 -0.11 -4.02
CA VAL A 219 49.90 0.70 -4.35
C VAL A 219 49.88 2.04 -3.62
N GLU A 220 48.74 2.74 -3.60
CA GLU A 220 48.61 4.02 -2.90
C GLU A 220 48.92 3.88 -1.41
N LYS A 221 48.31 2.88 -0.74
CA LYS A 221 48.57 2.60 0.67
C LYS A 221 50.02 2.17 0.93
N ALA A 222 50.61 1.36 0.04
CA ALA A 222 52.00 0.93 0.13
C ALA A 222 52.98 2.11 0.12
N VAL A 223 52.81 3.07 -0.80
CA VAL A 223 53.61 4.29 -0.87
C VAL A 223 53.48 5.13 0.41
N GLY A 224 52.29 5.19 1.02
CA GLY A 224 52.06 5.86 2.31
C GLY A 224 52.75 5.18 3.51
N VAL A 225 52.90 3.85 3.46
CA VAL A 225 53.62 3.06 4.47
C VAL A 225 55.13 3.25 4.35
N GLU A 226 55.70 3.20 3.14
CA GLU A 226 57.14 3.42 2.92
C GLU A 226 57.61 4.82 3.33
N LYS A 227 56.79 5.85 3.07
CA LYS A 227 57.07 7.24 3.46
C LYS A 227 56.94 7.51 4.97
N GLY A 228 56.60 6.50 5.78
CA GLY A 228 56.38 6.64 7.22
C GLY A 228 55.17 7.51 7.60
N GLN A 229 54.32 7.84 6.63
CA GLN A 229 53.15 8.71 6.81
C GLN A 229 51.96 7.94 7.41
N SER A 230 51.89 6.63 7.16
CA SER A 230 50.91 5.73 7.77
C SER A 230 51.51 4.97 8.96
N LYS A 231 50.83 4.96 10.11
CA LYS A 231 51.20 4.08 11.23
C LYS A 231 51.03 2.62 10.79
N LYS A 232 51.77 1.68 11.40
CA LYS A 232 51.55 0.22 11.25
C LYS A 232 50.22 -0.20 11.92
N THR A 233 49.10 0.17 11.32
CA THR A 233 47.76 -0.28 11.69
C THR A 233 47.52 -1.70 11.17
N ARG A 234 46.73 -2.49 11.91
CA ARG A 234 46.34 -3.87 11.54
C ARG A 234 44.99 -3.89 10.79
N ASP A 235 44.76 -2.87 9.97
CA ASP A 235 43.62 -2.85 9.04
C ASP A 235 43.92 -3.69 7.79
N ILE A 236 42.86 -4.02 7.05
CA ILE A 236 42.94 -4.99 5.95
C ILE A 236 43.76 -4.42 4.79
N LEU A 237 43.53 -3.17 4.39
CA LEU A 237 44.29 -2.55 3.30
C LEU A 237 45.78 -2.44 3.61
N SER A 238 46.18 -2.11 4.84
CA SER A 238 47.58 -2.07 5.24
C SER A 238 48.24 -3.46 5.22
N ILE A 239 47.49 -4.52 5.57
CA ILE A 239 47.96 -5.90 5.44
C ILE A 239 48.14 -6.29 3.97
N LEU A 240 47.18 -5.94 3.09
CA LEU A 240 47.30 -6.17 1.65
C LEU A 240 48.45 -5.38 1.01
N ALA A 241 48.69 -4.14 1.44
CA ALA A 241 49.83 -3.31 1.03
C ALA A 241 51.18 -3.94 1.43
N LEU A 242 51.30 -4.46 2.66
CA LEU A 242 52.50 -5.17 3.10
C LEU A 242 52.71 -6.48 2.34
N MET A 243 51.63 -7.23 2.04
CA MET A 243 51.69 -8.45 1.21
C MET A 243 52.13 -8.13 -0.22
N PHE A 244 51.63 -7.04 -0.81
CA PHE A 244 52.00 -6.58 -2.15
C PHE A 244 53.46 -6.11 -2.21
N LEU A 245 53.91 -5.25 -1.29
CA LEU A 245 55.32 -4.86 -1.18
C LEU A 245 56.23 -6.10 -1.06
N SER A 246 55.86 -7.07 -0.21
CA SER A 246 56.60 -8.32 -0.07
C SER A 246 56.62 -9.19 -1.35
N SER A 247 55.62 -9.06 -2.22
CA SER A 247 55.57 -9.75 -3.51
C SER A 247 56.48 -9.14 -4.59
N LEU A 248 56.91 -7.88 -4.41
CA LEU A 248 57.78 -7.15 -5.35
C LEU A 248 59.28 -7.27 -5.04
N VAL A 249 59.66 -7.73 -3.85
CA VAL A 249 61.07 -7.92 -3.46
C VAL A 249 61.64 -9.16 -4.13
N ASP A 250 62.87 -9.10 -4.66
CA ASP A 250 63.51 -10.26 -5.27
C ASP A 250 63.69 -11.44 -4.29
N ALA A 251 63.59 -12.67 -4.81
CA ALA A 251 63.62 -13.89 -4.01
C ALA A 251 64.99 -14.17 -3.37
N ASN A 252 66.06 -13.53 -3.86
CA ASN A 252 67.43 -13.75 -3.40
C ASN A 252 67.84 -12.88 -2.19
N GLU A 253 67.05 -11.89 -1.79
CA GLU A 253 67.47 -10.87 -0.79
C GLU A 253 66.92 -11.06 0.63
N SER A 254 66.08 -12.09 0.90
CA SER A 254 65.58 -12.33 2.27
C SER A 254 65.32 -13.80 2.58
N ALA A 255 65.54 -14.22 3.83
CA ALA A 255 65.32 -15.60 4.28
C ALA A 255 63.84 -16.06 4.31
N ASP A 256 62.86 -15.15 4.42
CA ASP A 256 61.43 -15.49 4.60
C ASP A 256 60.63 -15.61 3.28
N VAL A 257 61.17 -16.36 2.29
CA VAL A 257 60.45 -16.66 1.05
C VAL A 257 59.15 -17.46 1.31
N ALA A 258 59.14 -18.25 2.40
CA ALA A 258 58.04 -19.16 2.75
C ALA A 258 56.69 -18.46 3.00
N ASP A 259 56.67 -17.19 3.45
CA ASP A 259 55.46 -16.47 3.84
C ASP A 259 54.87 -15.52 2.77
N ARG A 260 55.52 -15.37 1.60
CA ARG A 260 55.10 -14.43 0.55
C ARG A 260 53.99 -14.96 -0.37
N LEU A 261 53.04 -14.13 -0.81
CA LEU A 261 52.09 -14.48 -1.88
C LEU A 261 52.47 -13.82 -3.23
N PRO A 262 52.21 -14.46 -4.38
CA PRO A 262 52.28 -13.81 -5.69
C PRO A 262 51.32 -12.62 -5.81
N GLU A 263 51.67 -11.62 -6.64
CA GLU A 263 50.82 -10.45 -6.90
C GLU A 263 49.36 -10.83 -7.24
N ASP A 264 49.16 -11.82 -8.12
CA ASP A 264 47.82 -12.30 -8.51
C ASP A 264 47.00 -12.83 -7.32
N GLU A 265 47.64 -13.50 -6.36
CA GLU A 265 46.97 -14.03 -5.16
C GLU A 265 46.69 -12.92 -4.15
N VAL A 266 47.53 -11.88 -4.07
CA VAL A 266 47.27 -10.68 -3.25
C VAL A 266 46.10 -9.88 -3.82
N LEU A 267 46.12 -9.54 -5.10
CA LEU A 267 45.03 -8.80 -5.77
C LEU A 267 43.73 -9.61 -5.79
N SER A 268 43.78 -10.94 -5.87
CA SER A 268 42.60 -11.80 -5.73
C SER A 268 41.98 -11.80 -4.34
N GLN A 269 42.67 -11.33 -3.29
CA GLN A 269 42.02 -11.11 -1.99
C GLN A 269 41.04 -9.93 -2.05
N VAL A 270 41.35 -8.87 -2.81
CA VAL A 270 40.47 -7.69 -2.97
C VAL A 270 39.14 -8.12 -3.56
N THR A 271 39.15 -8.81 -4.72
CA THR A 271 37.93 -9.35 -5.35
C THR A 271 37.20 -10.36 -4.47
N THR A 272 37.93 -11.19 -3.71
CA THR A 272 37.31 -12.14 -2.76
C THR A 272 36.60 -11.43 -1.62
N LEU A 273 37.21 -10.39 -1.03
CA LEU A 273 36.67 -9.67 0.13
C LEU A 273 35.52 -8.74 -0.26
N LEU A 274 35.64 -8.02 -1.39
CA LEU A 274 34.56 -7.20 -1.94
C LEU A 274 33.28 -8.02 -2.10
N PHE A 275 33.36 -9.24 -2.65
CA PHE A 275 32.17 -10.10 -2.74
C PHE A 275 31.74 -10.73 -1.41
N ALA A 276 32.68 -11.33 -0.66
CA ALA A 276 32.30 -12.11 0.51
C ALA A 276 31.64 -11.28 1.61
N GLY A 277 32.06 -10.02 1.80
CA GLY A 277 31.50 -9.12 2.81
C GLY A 277 30.23 -8.38 2.40
N HIS A 278 29.90 -8.36 1.11
CA HIS A 278 28.83 -7.53 0.53
C HIS A 278 27.54 -8.32 0.31
N GLU A 279 27.47 -9.07 -0.79
CA GLU A 279 26.26 -9.74 -1.29
C GLU A 279 25.66 -10.70 -0.25
N THR A 280 26.52 -11.33 0.57
CA THR A 280 26.08 -12.26 1.62
C THR A 280 25.41 -11.55 2.80
N THR A 281 25.91 -10.39 3.22
CA THR A 281 25.28 -9.54 4.25
C THR A 281 23.98 -8.95 3.70
N ALA A 282 24.00 -8.40 2.47
CA ALA A 282 22.82 -7.81 1.82
C ALA A 282 21.66 -8.82 1.69
N CYS A 283 21.93 -10.04 1.22
CA CYS A 283 20.91 -11.08 1.12
C CYS A 283 20.39 -11.52 2.49
N THR A 284 21.26 -11.61 3.51
CA THR A 284 20.84 -11.97 4.88
C THR A 284 19.94 -10.90 5.48
N LEU A 285 20.32 -9.62 5.34
CA LEU A 285 19.49 -8.47 5.75
C LEU A 285 18.15 -8.48 5.02
N THR A 286 18.14 -8.75 3.73
CA THR A 286 16.90 -8.81 2.93
C THR A 286 15.92 -9.84 3.48
N TRP A 287 16.38 -11.04 3.84
CA TRP A 287 15.55 -12.07 4.47
C TRP A 287 15.13 -11.72 5.90
N LEU A 288 15.99 -11.07 6.69
CA LEU A 288 15.65 -10.61 8.03
C LEU A 288 14.56 -9.53 7.99
N MET A 289 14.65 -8.54 7.10
CA MET A 289 13.61 -7.51 6.94
C MET A 289 12.28 -8.12 6.47
N TYR A 290 12.32 -9.14 5.60
CA TYR A 290 11.12 -9.88 5.20
C TYR A 290 10.46 -10.62 6.37
N GLU A 291 11.22 -11.32 7.20
CA GLU A 291 10.65 -12.01 8.37
C GLU A 291 10.14 -11.02 9.43
N LEU A 292 10.83 -9.89 9.65
CA LEU A 292 10.35 -8.81 10.53
C LEU A 292 9.10 -8.09 9.99
N ALA A 293 8.91 -8.04 8.67
CA ALA A 293 7.66 -7.53 8.08
C ALA A 293 6.49 -8.51 8.25
N ASN A 294 6.76 -9.83 8.23
CA ASN A 294 5.74 -10.86 8.49
C ASN A 294 5.38 -11.03 9.98
N HIS A 295 6.27 -10.62 10.88
CA HIS A 295 6.14 -10.77 12.33
C HIS A 295 6.24 -9.39 13.01
N PRO A 296 5.24 -8.52 12.87
CA PRO A 296 5.25 -7.16 13.41
C PRO A 296 5.41 -7.14 14.94
N GLU A 297 5.01 -8.20 15.65
CA GLU A 297 5.24 -8.37 17.09
C GLU A 297 6.73 -8.55 17.45
N ASP A 298 7.51 -9.18 16.57
CA ASP A 298 8.96 -9.31 16.74
C ASP A 298 9.67 -7.99 16.36
N GLN A 299 9.17 -7.30 15.32
CA GLN A 299 9.66 -5.98 14.94
C GLN A 299 9.43 -4.93 16.04
N GLN A 300 8.21 -4.87 16.60
CA GLN A 300 7.88 -3.97 17.70
C GLN A 300 8.74 -4.27 18.93
N ARG A 301 8.99 -5.55 19.24
CA ARG A 301 9.85 -5.92 20.37
C ARG A 301 11.32 -5.49 20.17
N ILE A 302 11.83 -5.48 18.94
CA ILE A 302 13.14 -4.88 18.63
C ILE A 302 13.08 -3.36 18.84
N ARG A 303 12.02 -2.68 18.36
CA ARG A 303 11.82 -1.24 18.56
C ARG A 303 11.79 -0.86 20.05
N ASP A 304 11.10 -1.65 20.88
CA ASP A 304 11.07 -1.46 22.34
C ASP A 304 12.47 -1.63 22.97
N GLU A 305 13.24 -2.63 22.54
CA GLU A 305 14.61 -2.88 23.02
C GLU A 305 15.57 -1.74 22.63
N ILE A 306 15.45 -1.21 21.40
CA ILE A 306 16.20 -0.02 20.95
C ILE A 306 15.79 1.22 21.75
N THR A 307 14.49 1.46 21.95
CA THR A 307 13.96 2.63 22.66
C THR A 307 14.43 2.68 24.12
N GLU A 308 14.39 1.54 24.81
CA GLU A 308 14.89 1.41 26.18
C GLU A 308 16.42 1.61 26.28
N LYS A 309 17.16 1.20 25.24
CA LYS A 309 18.62 1.46 25.16
C LYS A 309 18.92 2.93 24.88
N ARG A 310 18.18 3.60 23.99
CA ARG A 310 18.27 5.06 23.77
C ARG A 310 18.01 5.84 25.05
N ARG A 311 16.96 5.49 25.81
CA ARG A 311 16.63 6.09 27.11
C ARG A 311 17.82 6.01 28.10
N LYS A 312 18.50 4.86 28.16
CA LYS A 312 19.68 4.65 29.01
C LYS A 312 20.91 5.44 28.54
N LEU A 313 21.14 5.56 27.23
CA LEU A 313 22.21 6.41 26.70
C LEU A 313 22.01 7.88 27.09
N VAL A 314 20.80 8.41 26.92
CA VAL A 314 20.47 9.79 27.30
C VAL A 314 20.68 10.02 28.81
N ALA A 315 20.24 9.10 29.66
CA ALA A 315 20.47 9.16 31.11
C ALA A 315 21.96 9.14 31.49
N ASN A 316 22.80 8.46 30.70
CA ASN A 316 24.26 8.40 30.87
C ASN A 316 25.01 9.54 30.14
N ASN A 317 24.29 10.53 29.59
CA ASN A 317 24.83 11.64 28.82
C ASN A 317 25.62 11.22 27.55
N GLN A 318 25.29 10.05 26.98
CA GLN A 318 25.87 9.49 25.76
C GLN A 318 24.89 9.71 24.58
N LYS A 319 25.41 10.15 23.43
CA LYS A 319 24.61 10.40 22.22
C LYS A 319 24.45 9.18 21.31
N GLU A 320 25.35 8.21 21.43
CA GLU A 320 25.59 7.22 20.39
C GLU A 320 25.80 5.82 20.97
N PHE A 321 25.24 4.82 20.29
CA PHE A 321 25.51 3.42 20.59
C PHE A 321 26.98 3.08 20.36
N ASN A 322 27.49 2.17 21.18
CA ASN A 322 28.77 1.49 21.00
C ASN A 322 28.56 -0.01 20.69
N ALA A 323 29.65 -0.72 20.37
CA ALA A 323 29.58 -2.15 20.03
C ALA A 323 29.00 -3.04 21.15
N THR A 324 29.26 -2.71 22.43
CA THR A 324 28.71 -3.48 23.57
C THR A 324 27.21 -3.24 23.78
N ASP A 325 26.67 -2.10 23.34
CA ASP A 325 25.21 -1.90 23.33
C ASP A 325 24.53 -2.88 22.38
N PHE A 326 25.08 -3.06 21.17
CA PHE A 326 24.54 -3.97 20.17
C PHE A 326 24.60 -5.43 20.62
N GLU A 327 25.71 -5.87 21.22
CA GLU A 327 25.82 -7.20 21.83
C GLU A 327 24.77 -7.45 22.93
N SER A 328 24.37 -6.40 23.64
CA SER A 328 23.42 -6.47 24.76
C SER A 328 21.93 -6.39 24.36
N MET A 329 21.61 -6.16 23.09
CA MET A 329 20.24 -6.22 22.55
C MET A 329 19.90 -7.70 22.27
N ASN A 330 19.42 -8.40 23.28
CA ASN A 330 19.26 -9.85 23.26
C ASN A 330 18.25 -10.32 22.22
N PHE A 331 17.15 -9.59 22.03
CA PHE A 331 16.09 -9.99 21.11
C PHE A 331 16.44 -9.67 19.66
N LEU A 332 17.00 -8.49 19.38
CA LEU A 332 17.62 -8.18 18.07
C LEU A 332 18.61 -9.27 17.64
N ASN A 333 19.55 -9.64 18.52
CA ASN A 333 20.53 -10.68 18.25
C ASN A 333 19.90 -12.07 18.07
N ALA A 334 18.75 -12.34 18.68
CA ALA A 334 18.00 -13.56 18.48
C ALA A 334 17.35 -13.61 17.08
N CYS A 335 16.78 -12.49 16.60
CA CYS A 335 16.23 -12.38 15.25
C CYS A 335 17.31 -12.49 14.16
N ILE A 336 18.49 -11.86 14.34
CA ILE A 336 19.62 -12.01 13.41
C ILE A 336 20.09 -13.48 13.33
N LYS A 337 20.22 -14.15 14.48
CA LYS A 337 20.57 -15.59 14.52
C LYS A 337 19.50 -16.46 13.86
N GLU A 338 18.22 -16.13 14.02
CA GLU A 338 17.14 -16.88 13.39
C GLU A 338 17.08 -16.66 11.87
N ALA A 339 17.35 -15.45 11.36
CA ALA A 339 17.49 -15.22 9.92
C ALA A 339 18.66 -16.02 9.33
N LEU A 340 19.83 -15.95 9.97
CA LEU A 340 20.99 -16.76 9.57
C LEU A 340 20.72 -18.26 9.61
N ARG A 341 19.91 -18.74 10.58
CA ARG A 341 19.52 -20.15 10.70
C ARG A 341 18.52 -20.55 9.61
N TYR A 342 17.42 -19.82 9.52
CA TYR A 342 16.22 -20.16 8.77
C TYR A 342 16.39 -19.92 7.26
N HIS A 343 17.17 -18.90 6.90
CA HIS A 343 17.52 -18.49 5.54
C HIS A 343 19.05 -18.45 5.34
N PRO A 344 19.74 -19.60 5.40
CA PRO A 344 21.19 -19.62 5.23
C PRO A 344 21.57 -19.30 3.78
N ILE A 345 22.32 -18.22 3.59
CA ILE A 345 22.68 -17.73 2.25
C ILE A 345 23.56 -18.72 1.49
N SER A 346 24.47 -19.44 2.16
CA SER A 346 25.21 -20.56 1.55
C SER A 346 24.49 -21.88 1.86
N PRO A 347 23.85 -22.55 0.88
CA PRO A 347 22.94 -23.66 1.15
C PRO A 347 23.66 -24.98 1.46
N TRP A 348 24.91 -25.13 1.01
CA TRP A 348 25.78 -26.27 1.28
C TRP A 348 27.27 -25.89 1.16
N VAL A 349 28.12 -26.71 1.78
CA VAL A 349 29.59 -26.59 1.74
C VAL A 349 30.15 -27.85 1.07
N THR A 350 30.82 -27.69 -0.08
CA THR A 350 31.33 -28.81 -0.90
C THR A 350 32.74 -29.24 -0.50
N ARG A 351 32.93 -30.53 -0.25
CA ARG A 351 34.17 -31.17 0.24
C ARG A 351 34.44 -32.45 -0.55
N GLU A 352 35.65 -33.00 -0.46
CA GLU A 352 36.05 -34.28 -1.07
C GLU A 352 36.97 -35.03 -0.10
N SER A 353 36.80 -36.34 0.08
CA SER A 353 37.67 -37.13 0.97
C SER A 353 39.06 -37.37 0.37
N ALA A 354 40.13 -36.90 1.03
CA ALA A 354 41.52 -37.08 0.60
C ALA A 354 42.05 -38.50 0.85
N ALA A 355 41.40 -39.26 1.73
CA ALA A 355 41.71 -40.64 2.10
C ALA A 355 40.41 -41.45 2.31
N ASP A 356 40.54 -42.77 2.49
CA ASP A 356 39.46 -43.59 3.04
C ASP A 356 39.26 -43.24 4.53
N ASP A 357 38.02 -43.08 4.98
CA ASP A 357 37.70 -42.67 6.36
C ASP A 357 36.41 -43.33 6.88
N VAL A 358 36.17 -43.25 8.19
CA VAL A 358 34.96 -43.73 8.88
C VAL A 358 34.28 -42.55 9.56
N ILE A 359 33.13 -42.13 9.03
CA ILE A 359 32.40 -40.97 9.56
C ILE A 359 31.34 -41.46 10.57
N PRO A 360 31.40 -41.02 11.84
CA PRO A 360 30.39 -41.30 12.84
C PRO A 360 29.12 -40.45 12.64
N LEU A 361 27.98 -40.95 13.11
CA LEU A 361 26.69 -40.25 13.13
C LEU A 361 26.20 -40.04 14.57
N SER A 362 25.45 -38.97 14.80
CA SER A 362 24.74 -38.73 16.07
C SER A 362 23.48 -39.58 16.20
N GLU A 363 22.79 -39.83 15.08
CA GLU A 363 21.57 -40.61 14.99
C GLU A 363 21.73 -41.75 13.98
N PRO A 364 21.26 -42.98 14.25
CA PRO A 364 21.36 -44.08 13.30
C PRO A 364 20.52 -43.81 12.05
N VAL A 365 21.11 -43.90 10.86
CA VAL A 365 20.37 -43.85 9.58
C VAL A 365 20.03 -45.26 9.10
N ILE A 366 18.85 -45.45 8.50
CA ILE A 366 18.42 -46.77 8.01
C ILE A 366 18.97 -47.02 6.61
N SER A 367 19.63 -48.16 6.42
CA SER A 367 20.14 -48.59 5.11
C SER A 367 19.01 -48.97 4.15
N SER A 368 19.31 -49.07 2.85
CA SER A 368 18.41 -49.68 1.86
C SER A 368 18.09 -51.17 2.12
N SER A 369 18.79 -51.82 3.07
CA SER A 369 18.51 -53.17 3.55
C SER A 369 17.82 -53.20 4.91
N GLY A 370 17.32 -52.06 5.40
CA GLY A 370 16.61 -51.93 6.69
C GLY A 370 17.49 -51.97 7.95
N ALA A 371 18.82 -51.99 7.81
CA ALA A 371 19.74 -52.07 8.95
C ALA A 371 20.15 -50.67 9.45
N PRO A 372 20.23 -50.43 10.77
CA PRO A 372 20.69 -49.15 11.32
C PRO A 372 22.21 -48.98 11.11
N ILE A 373 22.61 -47.81 10.62
CA ILE A 373 24.00 -47.40 10.39
C ILE A 373 24.31 -46.26 11.37
N THR A 374 25.21 -46.51 12.32
CA THR A 374 25.71 -45.50 13.29
C THR A 374 27.04 -44.85 12.87
N GLN A 375 27.72 -45.44 11.89
CA GLN A 375 28.91 -44.91 11.24
C GLN A 375 29.01 -45.50 9.84
N PHE A 376 29.55 -44.76 8.88
CA PHE A 376 29.71 -45.25 7.51
C PHE A 376 31.13 -45.03 6.98
N LYS A 377 31.58 -45.97 6.14
CA LYS A 377 32.86 -45.86 5.44
C LYS A 377 32.70 -44.97 4.21
N ILE A 378 33.63 -44.04 4.03
CA ILE A 378 33.77 -43.22 2.82
C ILE A 378 35.09 -43.58 2.14
N SER A 379 35.08 -43.73 0.82
CA SER A 379 36.29 -43.99 0.05
C SER A 379 36.93 -42.67 -0.37
N LYS A 380 38.24 -42.66 -0.58
CA LYS A 380 39.00 -41.56 -1.17
C LYS A 380 38.37 -41.07 -2.48
N HIS A 381 38.40 -39.76 -2.71
CA HIS A 381 37.77 -39.04 -3.83
C HIS A 381 36.23 -39.11 -3.88
N THR A 382 35.57 -39.37 -2.74
CA THR A 382 34.10 -39.24 -2.65
C THR A 382 33.74 -37.77 -2.40
N PRO A 383 32.89 -37.14 -3.24
CA PRO A 383 32.39 -35.80 -2.98
C PRO A 383 31.40 -35.80 -1.81
N VAL A 384 31.50 -34.78 -0.96
CA VAL A 384 30.66 -34.58 0.22
C VAL A 384 30.03 -33.19 0.15
N LEU A 385 28.70 -33.12 0.20
CA LEU A 385 27.93 -31.91 0.37
C LEU A 385 27.45 -31.83 1.82
N VAL A 386 28.05 -30.94 2.59
CA VAL A 386 27.57 -30.60 3.94
C VAL A 386 26.42 -29.61 3.79
N SER A 387 25.19 -30.02 4.11
CA SER A 387 23.99 -29.21 3.87
C SER A 387 23.72 -28.24 5.03
N THR A 388 24.03 -26.97 4.81
CA THR A 388 23.70 -25.87 5.73
C THR A 388 22.20 -25.79 5.98
N CYS A 389 21.38 -25.87 4.92
CA CYS A 389 19.92 -25.80 5.02
C CYS A 389 19.35 -26.89 5.92
N ALA A 390 19.79 -28.15 5.74
CA ALA A 390 19.26 -29.27 6.52
C ALA A 390 19.80 -29.28 7.96
N TYR A 391 21.09 -29.00 8.18
CA TYR A 391 21.65 -28.90 9.53
C TYR A 391 20.98 -27.78 10.35
N ASN A 392 20.83 -26.58 9.78
CA ASN A 392 20.19 -25.45 10.46
C ASN A 392 18.69 -25.69 10.74
N ARG A 393 18.07 -26.71 10.13
CA ARG A 393 16.66 -27.12 10.32
C ARG A 393 16.53 -28.51 10.95
N HIS A 394 17.61 -29.08 11.49
CA HIS A 394 17.60 -30.42 12.10
C HIS A 394 16.83 -30.41 13.44
N PRO A 395 15.74 -31.18 13.62
CA PRO A 395 14.89 -31.08 14.80
C PRO A 395 15.57 -31.43 16.13
N SER A 396 16.52 -32.39 16.12
CA SER A 396 17.29 -32.73 17.33
C SER A 396 18.33 -31.67 17.72
N VAL A 397 18.73 -30.79 16.80
CA VAL A 397 19.63 -29.66 17.07
C VAL A 397 18.84 -28.42 17.47
N TRP A 398 17.75 -28.11 16.76
CA TRP A 398 17.06 -26.81 16.85
C TRP A 398 15.66 -26.84 17.50
N GLY A 399 15.10 -28.02 17.77
CA GLY A 399 13.75 -28.22 18.30
C GLY A 399 12.76 -28.76 17.26
N ALA A 400 11.63 -29.30 17.70
CA ALA A 400 10.60 -29.87 16.81
C ALA A 400 10.01 -28.85 15.82
N ASP A 401 10.09 -27.55 16.14
CA ASP A 401 9.66 -26.42 15.34
C ASP A 401 10.78 -25.84 14.45
N ALA A 402 11.86 -26.59 14.19
CA ALA A 402 13.02 -26.10 13.43
C ALA A 402 12.69 -25.58 12.02
N ASP A 403 11.60 -26.04 11.40
CA ASP A 403 11.13 -25.53 10.11
C ASP A 403 10.21 -24.29 10.20
N VAL A 404 10.13 -23.64 11.37
CA VAL A 404 9.36 -22.41 11.64
C VAL A 404 10.30 -21.28 12.09
N TRP A 405 9.97 -20.04 11.71
CA TRP A 405 10.58 -18.81 12.24
C TRP A 405 10.25 -18.66 13.73
N ASN A 406 11.25 -18.71 14.60
CA ASN A 406 11.07 -18.50 16.05
C ASN A 406 12.36 -17.95 16.69
N PRO A 407 12.56 -16.61 16.73
CA PRO A 407 13.73 -16.01 17.35
C PRO A 407 13.91 -16.39 18.82
N ARG A 408 12.82 -16.64 19.54
CA ARG A 408 12.83 -16.94 20.98
C ARG A 408 13.65 -18.21 21.29
N ARG A 409 13.84 -19.13 20.33
CA ARG A 409 14.70 -20.33 20.50
C ARG A 409 16.15 -19.98 20.86
N HIS A 410 16.68 -18.86 20.39
CA HIS A 410 18.07 -18.45 20.66
C HIS A 410 18.28 -17.89 22.07
N LEU A 411 17.19 -17.66 22.81
CA LEU A 411 17.20 -17.25 24.21
C LEU A 411 17.17 -18.44 25.19
N ASP A 412 16.77 -19.64 24.73
CA ASP A 412 16.81 -20.84 25.57
C ASP A 412 18.27 -21.33 25.73
N SER A 413 18.73 -21.44 26.98
CA SER A 413 20.05 -21.99 27.31
C SER A 413 20.08 -23.51 27.17
N LYS A 414 18.96 -24.21 27.47
CA LYS A 414 18.86 -25.68 27.48
C LYS A 414 19.03 -26.28 26.09
N LEU A 415 18.68 -25.52 25.05
CA LEU A 415 18.91 -25.93 23.66
C LEU A 415 20.42 -26.03 23.37
N LYS A 416 21.22 -25.06 23.84
CA LYS A 416 22.66 -24.95 23.54
C LYS A 416 23.49 -26.01 24.23
N GLU A 417 23.14 -26.37 25.47
CA GLU A 417 23.85 -27.36 26.29
C GLU A 417 23.88 -28.77 25.69
N LYS A 418 22.97 -29.07 24.76
CA LYS A 418 22.82 -30.41 24.14
C LYS A 418 23.45 -30.53 22.75
N GLN A 419 23.95 -29.45 22.17
CA GLN A 419 24.41 -29.45 20.78
C GLN A 419 25.91 -29.81 20.66
N VAL A 420 26.25 -30.57 19.63
CA VAL A 420 27.64 -30.72 19.18
C VAL A 420 28.12 -29.40 18.57
N PRO A 421 29.31 -28.90 18.92
CA PRO A 421 29.86 -27.70 18.30
C PRO A 421 30.19 -27.94 16.82
N VAL A 422 29.68 -27.08 15.94
CA VAL A 422 29.79 -27.18 14.48
C VAL A 422 30.08 -25.80 13.90
N GLY A 423 29.20 -24.81 14.16
CA GLY A 423 29.29 -23.47 13.59
C GLY A 423 30.17 -22.50 14.39
N VAL A 424 30.91 -21.62 13.70
CA VAL A 424 31.78 -20.60 14.36
C VAL A 424 31.03 -19.52 15.15
N PHE A 425 29.72 -19.35 14.92
CA PHE A 425 28.88 -18.38 15.62
C PHE A 425 27.53 -19.01 15.97
N SER A 426 27.16 -18.98 17.27
CA SER A 426 25.90 -19.51 17.80
C SER A 426 25.55 -20.94 17.32
N ASN A 427 26.59 -21.73 17.02
CA ASN A 427 26.50 -23.07 16.42
C ASN A 427 25.81 -23.16 15.04
N LEU A 428 25.66 -22.03 14.33
CA LEU A 428 25.07 -21.95 13.00
C LEU A 428 26.07 -22.32 11.91
N LEU A 429 25.69 -23.23 11.00
CA LEU A 429 26.56 -23.65 9.90
C LEU A 429 26.65 -22.62 8.77
N THR A 430 25.86 -21.54 8.84
CA THR A 430 25.81 -20.43 7.87
C THR A 430 27.16 -19.74 7.68
N PHE A 431 27.99 -19.69 8.74
CA PHE A 431 29.37 -19.21 8.68
C PHE A 431 30.41 -20.35 8.60
N SER A 432 29.99 -21.58 8.27
CA SER A 432 30.81 -22.79 8.27
C SER A 432 31.45 -23.11 9.64
N GLY A 433 32.35 -24.09 9.66
CA GLY A 433 32.97 -24.66 10.85
C GLY A 433 34.46 -24.97 10.69
N GLY A 434 35.14 -25.14 11.82
CA GLY A 434 36.54 -25.54 11.93
C GLY A 434 37.50 -24.71 11.08
N TYR A 435 38.47 -25.38 10.45
CA TYR A 435 39.48 -24.73 9.60
C TYR A 435 38.87 -23.98 8.40
N SER A 436 37.61 -24.28 8.04
CA SER A 436 36.89 -23.64 6.94
C SER A 436 35.99 -22.48 7.35
N GLY A 437 35.79 -22.23 8.65
CA GLY A 437 34.90 -21.19 9.17
C GLY A 437 35.15 -19.81 8.54
N CYS A 438 34.10 -19.03 8.31
CA CYS A 438 34.18 -17.70 7.73
C CYS A 438 35.04 -16.79 8.62
N ILE A 439 36.01 -16.06 8.05
CA ILE A 439 36.84 -15.12 8.81
C ILE A 439 36.11 -13.78 9.07
N GLY A 440 35.17 -13.41 8.20
CA GLY A 440 34.42 -12.15 8.26
C GLY A 440 33.16 -12.18 9.14
N TRP A 441 32.84 -13.28 9.83
CA TRP A 441 31.51 -13.44 10.46
C TRP A 441 31.13 -12.32 11.45
N ARG A 442 32.08 -11.79 12.21
CA ARG A 442 31.86 -10.66 13.14
C ARG A 442 31.70 -9.32 12.41
N PHE A 443 32.34 -9.14 11.26
CA PHE A 443 32.16 -7.95 10.41
C PHE A 443 30.70 -7.91 9.96
N ALA A 444 30.25 -8.98 9.30
CA ALA A 444 28.87 -9.15 8.86
C ALA A 444 27.87 -9.03 10.02
N LEU A 445 28.16 -9.59 11.20
CA LEU A 445 27.27 -9.43 12.37
C LEU A 445 27.13 -7.97 12.82
N THR A 446 28.25 -7.24 12.91
CA THR A 446 28.23 -5.84 13.38
C THR A 446 27.60 -4.91 12.35
N GLU A 447 27.86 -5.15 11.07
CA GLU A 447 27.19 -4.54 9.92
C GLU A 447 25.67 -4.79 9.99
N MET A 448 25.24 -6.05 10.11
CA MET A 448 23.83 -6.40 10.24
C MET A 448 23.14 -5.74 11.43
N GLN A 449 23.78 -5.73 12.61
CA GLN A 449 23.26 -5.03 13.78
C GLN A 449 23.09 -3.52 13.50
N SER A 450 24.10 -2.88 12.91
CA SER A 450 24.07 -1.45 12.57
C SER A 450 22.91 -1.11 11.65
N THR A 451 22.76 -1.85 10.56
CA THR A 451 21.71 -1.61 9.56
C THR A 451 20.31 -1.90 10.11
N VAL A 452 20.11 -3.01 10.84
CA VAL A 452 18.78 -3.37 11.37
C VAL A 452 18.34 -2.41 12.46
N ILE A 453 19.24 -1.95 13.34
CA ILE A 453 18.90 -0.96 14.36
C ILE A 453 18.45 0.34 13.70
N GLU A 454 19.21 0.87 12.75
CA GLU A 454 18.87 2.13 12.09
C GLU A 454 17.56 2.00 11.29
N LEU A 455 17.36 0.90 10.55
CA LEU A 455 16.13 0.68 9.79
C LEU A 455 14.91 0.50 10.70
N VAL A 456 14.97 -0.37 11.71
CA VAL A 456 13.83 -0.63 12.62
C VAL A 456 13.55 0.57 13.52
N GLU A 457 14.55 1.36 13.90
CA GLU A 457 14.32 2.60 14.66
C GLU A 457 13.51 3.63 13.87
N ASN A 458 13.70 3.71 12.55
CA ASN A 458 13.17 4.78 11.70
C ASN A 458 11.94 4.42 10.85
N PHE A 459 11.69 3.14 10.55
CA PHE A 459 10.64 2.66 9.64
C PHE A 459 9.81 1.53 10.26
N GLU A 460 8.57 1.34 9.81
CA GLU A 460 7.76 0.16 10.15
C GLU A 460 7.53 -0.67 8.89
N PHE A 461 8.16 -1.84 8.84
CA PHE A 461 8.10 -2.69 7.67
C PHE A 461 6.87 -3.58 7.72
N ALA A 462 6.10 -3.58 6.64
CA ALA A 462 4.93 -4.44 6.45
C ALA A 462 5.02 -5.16 5.10
N PRO A 463 4.31 -6.29 4.90
CA PRO A 463 4.29 -6.95 3.60
C PRO A 463 3.45 -6.14 2.59
N PRO A 464 3.78 -6.13 1.28
CA PRO A 464 3.07 -5.32 0.27
C PRO A 464 1.56 -5.49 0.30
N THR A 465 0.77 -4.44 0.03
CA THR A 465 -0.72 -4.48 0.07
C THR A 465 -1.38 -5.53 -0.85
N ASP A 466 -0.68 -6.07 -1.84
CA ASP A 466 -1.06 -7.24 -2.63
C ASP A 466 -0.72 -8.59 -1.93
N TYR A 467 -0.53 -8.62 -0.60
CA TYR A 467 -0.07 -9.81 0.11
C TYR A 467 -1.08 -10.96 -0.01
N GLY A 468 -0.56 -12.11 -0.44
CA GLY A 468 -1.35 -13.23 -0.94
C GLY A 468 -1.18 -13.49 -2.45
N LYS A 469 -0.79 -12.48 -3.25
CA LYS A 469 -0.37 -12.67 -4.66
C LYS A 469 1.14 -12.77 -4.83
N ILE A 470 1.91 -12.08 -3.99
CA ILE A 470 3.38 -12.09 -4.03
C ILE A 470 3.89 -13.20 -3.12
N LYS A 471 4.48 -14.24 -3.73
CA LYS A 471 5.12 -15.35 -3.02
C LYS A 471 6.63 -15.24 -3.22
N MET A 472 7.38 -15.19 -2.11
CA MET A 472 8.85 -15.14 -2.16
C MET A 472 9.43 -16.54 -2.34
N LEU A 473 10.32 -16.67 -3.31
CA LEU A 473 11.08 -17.88 -3.60
C LEU A 473 12.51 -17.74 -3.09
N ARG A 474 13.04 -18.82 -2.54
CA ARG A 474 14.47 -19.00 -2.23
C ARG A 474 15.14 -19.65 -3.43
N VAL A 475 15.83 -18.87 -4.24
CA VAL A 475 16.44 -19.34 -5.50
C VAL A 475 17.96 -19.46 -5.33
N PRO A 476 18.56 -20.65 -5.57
CA PRO A 476 20.01 -20.78 -5.63
C PRO A 476 20.55 -20.14 -6.92
N ILE A 477 21.26 -19.03 -6.79
CA ILE A 477 21.95 -18.36 -7.90
C ILE A 477 23.44 -18.71 -7.85
N GLY A 478 23.78 -19.98 -8.07
CA GLY A 478 25.14 -20.49 -7.92
C GLY A 478 25.45 -20.89 -6.48
N ALA A 479 26.39 -20.19 -5.82
CA ALA A 479 26.87 -20.53 -4.47
C ALA A 479 26.08 -19.85 -3.33
N ILE A 480 25.15 -18.95 -3.67
CA ILE A 480 24.33 -18.19 -2.72
C ILE A 480 22.82 -18.32 -3.03
N MET A 481 22.00 -18.13 -2.00
CA MET A 481 20.54 -18.09 -2.06
C MET A 481 20.05 -16.64 -2.11
N ALA A 482 19.29 -16.29 -3.14
CA ALA A 482 18.68 -14.97 -3.30
C ALA A 482 17.14 -15.02 -3.18
N PRO A 483 16.49 -13.97 -2.65
CA PRO A 483 15.05 -13.78 -2.71
C PRO A 483 14.60 -13.35 -4.12
N MET A 484 13.61 -14.05 -4.68
CA MET A 484 12.99 -13.71 -5.97
C MET A 484 11.47 -13.85 -5.87
N ILE A 485 10.72 -13.18 -6.75
CA ILE A 485 9.25 -13.22 -6.74
C ILE A 485 8.76 -14.35 -7.64
N ASP A 486 7.85 -15.19 -7.13
CA ASP A 486 7.18 -16.24 -7.92
C ASP A 486 6.41 -15.61 -9.10
N GLY A 487 6.59 -16.18 -10.29
CA GLY A 487 6.05 -15.64 -11.54
C GLY A 487 6.68 -14.34 -12.07
N ARG A 488 7.71 -13.78 -11.41
CA ARG A 488 8.47 -12.59 -11.86
C ARG A 488 9.98 -12.75 -11.68
N ILE A 489 10.50 -13.94 -11.99
CA ILE A 489 11.90 -14.31 -11.69
C ILE A 489 12.88 -13.57 -12.62
N GLU A 490 12.42 -13.10 -13.78
CA GLU A 490 13.12 -12.20 -14.69
C GLU A 490 13.42 -10.81 -14.10
N GLU A 491 12.66 -10.36 -13.09
CA GLU A 491 12.98 -9.16 -12.29
C GLU A 491 14.14 -9.39 -11.30
N ARG A 492 14.62 -10.65 -11.18
CA ARG A 492 15.78 -11.10 -10.39
C ARG A 492 15.57 -10.87 -8.88
N THR A 493 16.63 -10.46 -8.18
CA THR A 493 16.58 -10.24 -6.74
C THR A 493 15.70 -9.05 -6.41
N GLN A 494 14.55 -9.32 -5.81
CA GLN A 494 13.55 -8.34 -5.43
C GLN A 494 13.06 -8.68 -4.03
N MET A 495 12.90 -7.66 -3.18
CA MET A 495 12.16 -7.77 -1.92
C MET A 495 11.31 -6.52 -1.73
N PRO A 496 10.13 -6.45 -2.37
CA PRO A 496 9.19 -5.38 -2.11
C PRO A 496 8.68 -5.52 -0.68
N LEU A 497 8.97 -4.53 0.18
CA LEU A 497 8.32 -4.36 1.47
C LEU A 497 7.57 -3.04 1.46
N GLY A 498 6.45 -3.01 2.17
CA GLY A 498 5.83 -1.77 2.60
C GLY A 498 6.70 -1.08 3.64
N ASP A 499 6.88 0.22 3.49
CA ASP A 499 7.11 1.09 4.63
C ASP A 499 5.79 1.78 4.99
N MET A 500 5.38 1.60 6.23
CA MET A 500 4.48 2.52 6.90
C MET A 500 5.35 3.33 7.86
N PRO A 501 5.42 4.66 7.74
CA PRO A 501 5.94 5.45 8.85
C PRO A 501 5.02 5.17 10.05
N SER A 502 5.57 4.60 11.13
CA SER A 502 4.92 4.45 12.45
C SER A 502 4.53 5.84 12.97
N LYS A 503 3.45 6.40 12.43
CA LYS A 503 3.15 7.82 12.55
C LYS A 503 2.43 8.07 13.86
N GLN A 504 3.21 8.46 14.85
CA GLN A 504 2.69 9.08 16.06
C GLN A 504 1.83 10.29 15.67
N LEU A 505 0.51 10.17 15.85
CA LEU A 505 -0.45 11.21 15.50
C LEU A 505 -0.58 12.23 16.64
N VAL A 506 -0.78 13.51 16.29
CA VAL A 506 -1.21 14.53 17.26
C VAL A 506 -2.73 14.69 17.21
N TRP A 507 -3.39 14.30 18.29
CA TRP A 507 -4.83 14.39 18.49
C TRP A 507 -5.19 15.64 19.30
N LEU A 508 -6.19 16.39 18.86
CA LEU A 508 -6.85 17.44 19.62
C LEU A 508 -8.31 17.03 19.85
N ILE A 509 -8.71 16.81 21.11
CA ILE A 509 -10.02 16.24 21.45
C ILE A 509 -10.78 17.23 22.34
N THR A 510 -12.01 17.58 21.95
CA THR A 510 -12.89 18.47 22.73
C THR A 510 -13.78 17.71 23.71
N GLY A 511 -13.94 18.21 24.94
CA GLY A 511 -14.87 17.64 25.93
C GLY A 511 -14.38 16.32 26.55
N THR A 512 -13.17 16.33 27.11
CA THR A 512 -12.43 15.12 27.50
C THR A 512 -12.59 14.67 28.96
N THR A 513 -13.43 15.32 29.77
CA THR A 513 -13.57 15.02 31.21
C THR A 513 -14.52 13.86 31.54
N SER A 514 -15.20 13.27 30.55
CA SER A 514 -16.10 12.11 30.74
C SER A 514 -16.42 11.41 29.42
N GLY A 515 -17.23 10.34 29.46
CA GLY A 515 -17.90 9.77 28.29
C GLY A 515 -16.94 9.25 27.21
N PHE A 516 -17.25 9.59 25.95
CA PHE A 516 -16.42 9.23 24.79
C PHE A 516 -15.07 9.94 24.79
N GLY A 517 -15.04 11.26 25.05
CA GLY A 517 -13.81 12.05 25.00
C GLY A 517 -12.71 11.52 25.91
N GLN A 518 -13.06 11.17 27.15
CA GLN A 518 -12.10 10.57 28.11
C GLN A 518 -11.55 9.22 27.63
N ARG A 519 -12.43 8.37 27.08
CA ARG A 519 -12.06 7.03 26.61
C ARG A 519 -11.26 7.08 25.30
N LEU A 520 -11.48 8.10 24.48
CA LEU A 520 -10.69 8.35 23.27
C LEU A 520 -9.28 8.85 23.59
N VAL A 521 -9.12 9.71 24.60
CA VAL A 521 -7.79 10.09 25.11
C VAL A 521 -7.01 8.84 25.54
N ALA A 522 -7.63 7.96 26.34
CA ALA A 522 -7.01 6.70 26.75
C ALA A 522 -6.68 5.77 25.56
N ALA A 523 -7.57 5.64 24.58
CA ALA A 523 -7.37 4.80 23.40
C ALA A 523 -6.23 5.31 22.48
N ALA A 524 -6.11 6.62 22.28
CA ALA A 524 -5.03 7.22 21.50
C ALA A 524 -3.68 7.09 22.23
N LEU A 525 -3.62 7.39 23.53
CA LEU A 525 -2.39 7.23 24.33
C LEU A 525 -1.89 5.77 24.36
N ALA A 526 -2.80 4.79 24.32
CA ALA A 526 -2.46 3.37 24.23
C ALA A 526 -1.77 2.97 22.91
N ARG A 527 -1.88 3.79 21.85
CA ARG A 527 -1.13 3.66 20.59
C ARG A 527 0.15 4.53 20.56
N ASN A 528 0.59 5.01 21.72
CA ASN A 528 1.72 5.95 21.89
C ASN A 528 1.54 7.29 21.15
N ASP A 529 0.31 7.65 20.76
CA ASP A 529 0.02 8.93 20.11
C ASP A 529 0.12 10.11 21.10
N LEU A 530 0.22 11.33 20.56
CA LEU A 530 0.27 12.58 21.31
C LEU A 530 -1.14 13.17 21.41
N VAL A 531 -1.58 13.59 22.59
CA VAL A 531 -2.96 14.04 22.81
C VAL A 531 -3.03 15.39 23.54
N ILE A 532 -3.78 16.32 22.95
CA ILE A 532 -4.23 17.57 23.56
C ILE A 532 -5.68 17.37 24.00
N ALA A 533 -5.87 17.15 25.31
CA ALA A 533 -7.17 16.92 25.92
C ALA A 533 -7.76 18.25 26.42
N THR A 534 -8.98 18.60 25.98
CA THR A 534 -9.58 19.90 26.30
C THR A 534 -10.95 19.82 26.96
N ALA A 535 -11.25 20.79 27.83
CA ALA A 535 -12.53 20.99 28.49
C ALA A 535 -12.66 22.41 29.07
N ARG A 536 -13.88 22.79 29.49
CA ARG A 536 -14.22 24.13 30.01
C ARG A 536 -13.56 24.51 31.34
N SER A 537 -13.18 23.52 32.16
CA SER A 537 -12.56 23.71 33.47
C SER A 537 -11.21 23.00 33.51
N SER A 538 -10.18 23.75 33.88
CA SER A 538 -8.81 23.27 34.15
C SER A 538 -8.79 22.26 35.30
N GLU A 539 -9.56 22.54 36.35
CA GLU A 539 -9.62 21.78 37.59
C GLU A 539 -10.14 20.37 37.31
N LYS A 540 -11.17 20.24 36.47
CA LYS A 540 -11.71 18.93 36.06
C LYS A 540 -10.79 18.16 35.11
N LEU A 541 -9.93 18.84 34.34
CA LEU A 541 -8.89 18.15 33.57
C LEU A 541 -7.82 17.59 34.51
N GLN A 542 -7.41 18.36 35.53
CA GLN A 542 -6.45 17.91 36.56
C GLN A 542 -7.03 16.78 37.43
N GLU A 543 -8.31 16.83 37.80
CA GLU A 543 -9.00 15.76 38.51
C GLU A 543 -8.99 14.42 37.73
N VAL A 544 -9.18 14.48 36.41
CA VAL A 544 -9.29 13.29 35.55
C VAL A 544 -7.93 12.75 35.10
N TYR A 545 -6.94 13.62 34.87
CA TYR A 545 -5.65 13.26 34.25
C TYR A 545 -4.42 13.48 35.16
N GLY A 546 -4.63 14.02 36.36
CA GLY A 546 -3.59 14.42 37.31
C GLY A 546 -2.96 15.79 36.99
N ASP A 547 -2.36 16.41 38.01
CA ASP A 547 -1.62 17.69 37.87
C ASP A 547 -0.35 17.58 37.01
N LYS A 548 0.15 16.35 36.82
CA LYS A 548 1.34 16.01 36.04
C LYS A 548 1.02 14.87 35.07
N PRO A 549 0.31 15.14 33.96
CA PRO A 549 0.06 14.15 32.92
C PRO A 549 1.37 13.65 32.29
N PRO A 550 1.38 12.46 31.66
CA PRO A 550 2.56 11.93 30.97
C PRO A 550 2.99 12.82 29.80
N GLU A 551 4.24 12.66 29.33
CA GLU A 551 4.83 13.56 28.34
C GLU A 551 4.08 13.62 27.00
N ASN A 552 3.33 12.58 26.64
CA ASN A 552 2.47 12.51 25.45
C ASN A 552 1.04 13.07 25.65
N LEU A 553 0.69 13.56 26.84
CA LEU A 553 -0.60 14.20 27.13
C LEU A 553 -0.42 15.66 27.54
N ARG A 554 -1.22 16.57 26.97
CA ARG A 554 -1.34 17.97 27.40
C ARG A 554 -2.79 18.32 27.67
N LEU A 555 -2.99 19.10 28.72
CA LEU A 555 -4.30 19.59 29.14
C LEU A 555 -4.41 21.06 28.72
N LEU A 556 -5.52 21.43 28.08
CA LEU A 556 -5.75 22.79 27.62
C LEU A 556 -7.20 23.19 27.88
N GLN A 557 -7.41 24.29 28.61
CA GLN A 557 -8.75 24.80 28.86
C GLN A 557 -9.36 25.34 27.55
N LEU A 558 -10.57 24.89 27.22
CA LEU A 558 -11.31 25.32 26.04
C LEU A 558 -12.81 25.32 26.34
N ASP A 559 -13.42 26.49 26.27
CA ASP A 559 -14.86 26.60 26.07
C ASP A 559 -15.14 26.85 24.58
N ILE A 560 -15.79 25.88 23.93
CA ILE A 560 -16.14 25.96 22.52
C ILE A 560 -17.27 26.98 22.25
N THR A 561 -17.84 27.59 23.29
CA THR A 561 -18.86 28.66 23.19
C THR A 561 -18.29 30.06 23.47
N ALA A 562 -16.96 30.18 23.68
CA ALA A 562 -16.27 31.47 23.90
C ALA A 562 -16.15 32.37 22.65
N GLY A 563 -16.62 31.90 21.49
CA GLY A 563 -16.56 32.59 20.21
C GLY A 563 -15.20 32.51 19.48
N PHE A 564 -15.27 32.62 18.16
CA PHE A 564 -14.18 32.31 17.24
C PHE A 564 -12.80 32.88 17.61
N GLU A 565 -12.67 34.17 17.92
CA GLU A 565 -11.34 34.76 18.19
C GLU A 565 -10.70 34.25 19.49
N SER A 566 -11.48 33.92 20.52
CA SER A 566 -10.96 33.27 21.74
C SER A 566 -10.50 31.84 21.42
N ILE A 567 -11.34 31.07 20.73
CA ILE A 567 -11.06 29.69 20.30
C ILE A 567 -9.78 29.66 19.44
N LYS A 568 -9.65 30.58 18.48
CA LYS A 568 -8.49 30.75 17.61
C LYS A 568 -7.20 31.05 18.38
N GLN A 569 -7.24 31.90 19.41
CA GLN A 569 -6.07 32.10 20.28
C GLN A 569 -5.66 30.82 21.01
N ILE A 570 -6.62 30.03 21.49
CA ILE A 570 -6.35 28.74 22.14
C ILE A 570 -5.82 27.71 21.13
N MET A 571 -6.34 27.68 19.90
CA MET A 571 -5.84 26.81 18.82
C MET A 571 -4.43 27.19 18.38
N ASN A 572 -4.08 28.48 18.37
CA ASN A 572 -2.70 28.94 18.13
C ASN A 572 -1.72 28.39 19.18
N VAL A 573 -2.16 28.21 20.43
CA VAL A 573 -1.36 27.59 21.51
C VAL A 573 -1.30 26.08 21.27
N ALA A 574 -2.44 25.42 21.03
CA ALA A 574 -2.53 23.97 20.79
C ALA A 574 -1.61 23.52 19.64
N ALA A 575 -1.63 24.24 18.50
CA ALA A 575 -0.83 23.92 17.34
C ALA A 575 0.69 24.02 17.58
N LYS A 576 1.13 24.85 18.54
CA LYS A 576 2.55 25.03 18.91
C LYS A 576 3.07 24.02 19.93
N ILE A 577 2.22 23.16 20.49
CA ILE A 577 2.66 22.17 21.49
C ILE A 577 3.59 21.13 20.85
N TRP A 578 3.27 20.71 19.63
CA TRP A 578 4.02 19.71 18.84
C TRP A 578 4.14 20.10 17.36
N ASP A 579 4.00 21.40 17.06
CA ASP A 579 4.03 22.04 15.73
C ASP A 579 3.08 21.45 14.66
N ARG A 580 2.11 20.63 15.07
CA ARG A 580 1.08 20.03 14.21
C ARG A 580 -0.16 19.60 14.98
N ILE A 581 -1.28 19.44 14.26
CA ILE A 581 -2.49 18.73 14.71
C ILE A 581 -2.91 17.82 13.56
N ASP A 582 -2.80 16.51 13.75
CA ASP A 582 -3.08 15.50 12.72
C ASP A 582 -4.54 15.05 12.76
N VAL A 583 -5.15 14.98 13.95
CA VAL A 583 -6.55 14.62 14.15
C VAL A 583 -7.24 15.65 15.04
N LEU A 584 -8.31 16.27 14.56
CA LEU A 584 -9.25 17.05 15.37
C LEU A 584 -10.48 16.19 15.66
N VAL A 585 -10.89 16.08 16.92
CA VAL A 585 -12.11 15.39 17.33
C VAL A 585 -13.07 16.35 18.02
N ASN A 586 -14.10 16.76 17.30
CA ASN A 586 -15.24 17.51 17.79
C ASN A 586 -16.20 16.57 18.53
N ASN A 587 -15.88 16.28 19.80
CA ASN A 587 -16.64 15.41 20.70
C ASN A 587 -17.49 16.20 21.72
N ALA A 588 -17.10 17.41 22.11
CA ALA A 588 -17.88 18.25 23.01
C ALA A 588 -19.28 18.51 22.44
N GLY A 589 -20.30 18.30 23.27
CA GLY A 589 -21.70 18.46 22.88
C GLY A 589 -22.64 18.23 24.06
N ASN A 590 -23.80 18.87 24.00
CA ASN A 590 -24.83 18.84 25.04
C ASN A 590 -26.13 18.20 24.50
N GLY A 591 -27.01 17.77 25.40
CA GLY A 591 -28.31 17.19 25.08
C GLY A 591 -29.44 17.81 25.90
N TYR A 592 -29.95 18.96 25.47
CA TYR A 592 -31.15 19.57 26.03
C TYR A 592 -32.40 18.88 25.47
N LEU A 593 -33.19 18.25 26.34
CA LEU A 593 -34.35 17.42 25.98
C LEU A 593 -35.66 18.00 26.51
N GLY A 594 -36.71 17.97 25.68
CA GLY A 594 -38.03 18.54 25.94
C GLY A 594 -38.87 18.60 24.66
N PHE A 595 -40.15 18.95 24.75
CA PHE A 595 -40.98 19.18 23.56
C PHE A 595 -40.61 20.51 22.90
N ILE A 596 -40.66 20.57 21.57
CA ILE A 596 -40.28 21.76 20.78
C ILE A 596 -41.12 22.98 21.19
N GLU A 597 -42.43 22.79 21.32
CA GLU A 597 -43.38 23.86 21.66
C GLU A 597 -43.23 24.34 23.11
N GLU A 598 -43.02 23.42 24.05
CA GLU A 598 -42.78 23.74 25.48
C GLU A 598 -41.39 24.36 25.74
N SER A 599 -40.40 24.06 24.90
CA SER A 599 -39.01 24.50 25.11
C SER A 599 -38.68 25.87 24.50
N GLY A 600 -39.47 26.30 23.51
CA GLY A 600 -39.26 27.56 22.79
C GLY A 600 -37.90 27.66 22.08
N SER A 601 -37.61 28.85 21.54
CA SER A 601 -36.40 29.07 20.74
C SER A 601 -35.10 29.18 21.57
N ARG A 602 -35.19 29.49 22.86
CA ARG A 602 -34.03 29.65 23.76
C ARG A 602 -33.20 28.37 23.85
N MET A 603 -33.84 27.27 24.18
CA MET A 603 -33.20 25.96 24.35
C MET A 603 -32.62 25.44 23.03
N ILE A 604 -33.25 25.76 21.89
CA ILE A 604 -32.71 25.46 20.56
C ILE A 604 -31.42 26.26 20.31
N ARG A 605 -31.36 27.54 20.68
CA ARG A 605 -30.14 28.35 20.57
C ARG A 605 -29.02 27.78 21.43
N GLU A 606 -29.28 27.52 22.71
CA GLU A 606 -28.31 26.91 23.64
C GLU A 606 -27.80 25.53 23.15
N GLN A 607 -28.68 24.74 22.52
CA GLN A 607 -28.36 23.46 21.90
C GLN A 607 -27.47 23.60 20.66
N PHE A 608 -27.72 24.61 19.82
CA PHE A 608 -26.95 24.89 18.60
C PHE A 608 -25.60 25.57 18.91
N GLU A 609 -25.52 26.39 19.95
CA GLU A 609 -24.28 27.07 20.37
C GLU A 609 -23.16 26.06 20.61
N THR A 610 -23.44 24.99 21.38
CA THR A 610 -22.46 23.93 21.62
C THR A 610 -22.34 22.95 20.44
N ASN A 611 -23.44 22.43 19.89
CA ASN A 611 -23.36 21.34 18.91
C ASN A 611 -23.07 21.78 17.47
N ILE A 612 -23.26 23.06 17.13
CA ILE A 612 -23.05 23.62 15.78
C ILE A 612 -21.97 24.69 15.81
N PHE A 613 -22.24 25.84 16.42
CA PHE A 613 -21.39 27.03 16.28
C PHE A 613 -20.00 26.80 16.86
N GLY A 614 -19.90 26.26 18.08
CA GLY A 614 -18.61 25.89 18.67
C GLY A 614 -17.85 24.80 17.92
N VAL A 615 -18.53 23.84 17.29
CA VAL A 615 -17.91 22.83 16.43
C VAL A 615 -17.33 23.45 15.17
N VAL A 616 -18.07 24.37 14.54
CA VAL A 616 -17.62 25.12 13.36
C VAL A 616 -16.45 26.04 13.69
N ASP A 617 -16.51 26.77 14.81
CA ASP A 617 -15.44 27.69 15.23
C ASP A 617 -14.12 26.98 15.55
N VAL A 618 -14.17 25.88 16.32
CA VAL A 618 -12.97 25.05 16.59
C VAL A 618 -12.41 24.47 15.29
N THR A 619 -13.27 23.96 14.41
CA THR A 619 -12.85 23.41 13.12
C THR A 619 -12.18 24.48 12.25
N ASN A 620 -12.81 25.65 12.09
CA ASN A 620 -12.28 26.78 11.32
C ASN A 620 -10.96 27.32 11.89
N ALA A 621 -10.75 27.25 13.20
CA ALA A 621 -9.52 27.65 13.85
C ALA A 621 -8.37 26.63 13.65
N VAL A 622 -8.66 25.33 13.51
CA VAL A 622 -7.65 24.28 13.27
C VAL A 622 -7.33 24.08 11.78
N LEU A 623 -8.30 24.24 10.88
CA LEU A 623 -8.13 23.97 9.45
C LEU A 623 -6.97 24.71 8.76
N PRO A 624 -6.58 25.95 9.10
CA PRO A 624 -5.38 26.58 8.56
C PRO A 624 -4.12 25.70 8.70
N TYR A 625 -3.94 25.05 9.84
CA TYR A 625 -2.78 24.19 10.13
C TYR A 625 -2.80 22.87 9.35
N MET A 626 -3.99 22.29 9.13
CA MET A 626 -4.15 21.11 8.30
C MET A 626 -3.97 21.42 6.80
N ARG A 627 -4.54 22.54 6.33
CA ARG A 627 -4.44 22.99 4.92
C ARG A 627 -3.01 23.37 4.54
N ALA A 628 -2.26 24.03 5.44
CA ALA A 628 -0.86 24.36 5.20
C ALA A 628 0.01 23.12 4.94
N ARG A 629 -0.32 21.99 5.57
CA ARG A 629 0.37 20.70 5.40
C ARG A 629 -0.27 19.78 4.35
N LYS A 630 -1.40 20.18 3.75
CA LYS A 630 -2.29 19.33 2.93
C LYS A 630 -2.54 17.96 3.56
N GLN A 631 -2.78 17.94 4.87
CA GLN A 631 -2.94 16.70 5.63
C GLN A 631 -3.67 16.97 6.95
N GLY A 632 -4.62 16.10 7.26
CA GLY A 632 -5.31 16.06 8.55
C GLY A 632 -6.57 15.21 8.51
N THR A 633 -7.13 14.93 9.68
CA THR A 633 -8.44 14.28 9.83
C THR A 633 -9.32 15.10 10.78
N VAL A 634 -10.53 15.46 10.35
CA VAL A 634 -11.55 16.08 11.20
C VAL A 634 -12.64 15.05 11.50
N VAL A 635 -12.86 14.79 12.78
CA VAL A 635 -13.85 13.84 13.29
C VAL A 635 -14.95 14.63 13.98
N VAL A 636 -16.22 14.31 13.69
CA VAL A 636 -17.38 14.96 14.29
C VAL A 636 -18.30 13.93 14.90
N ILE A 637 -18.58 14.05 16.21
CA ILE A 637 -19.50 13.13 16.91
C ILE A 637 -20.94 13.59 16.68
N GLY A 638 -21.62 12.91 15.77
CA GLY A 638 -23.04 13.01 15.46
C GLY A 638 -23.93 12.24 16.45
N SER A 639 -25.03 11.66 15.96
CA SER A 639 -25.96 10.80 16.72
C SER A 639 -26.87 10.03 15.75
N ARG A 640 -27.32 8.82 16.10
CA ARG A 640 -28.39 8.11 15.37
C ARG A 640 -29.77 8.76 15.43
N SER A 641 -29.98 9.73 16.33
CA SER A 641 -31.29 10.39 16.54
C SER A 641 -31.83 11.10 15.29
N VAL A 642 -30.95 11.46 14.35
CA VAL A 642 -31.27 12.04 13.04
C VAL A 642 -32.24 11.15 12.24
N TRP A 643 -32.15 9.82 12.40
CA TRP A 643 -32.99 8.85 11.69
C TRP A 643 -34.29 8.48 12.42
N ARG A 644 -34.61 9.15 13.55
CA ARG A 644 -35.78 8.83 14.40
C ARG A 644 -36.64 10.01 14.81
N ALA A 645 -36.37 11.21 14.32
CA ALA A 645 -37.05 12.44 14.73
C ALA A 645 -38.59 12.36 14.65
N GLU A 646 -39.13 11.50 13.76
CA GLU A 646 -40.57 11.33 13.53
C GLU A 646 -41.32 10.37 14.46
N THR A 647 -40.66 9.55 15.30
CA THR A 647 -41.33 8.42 15.98
C THR A 647 -42.12 8.84 17.24
N PRO A 648 -43.47 8.81 17.26
CA PRO A 648 -44.25 9.18 18.45
C PRO A 648 -44.12 8.13 19.56
N GLY A 649 -44.16 8.54 20.83
CA GLY A 649 -44.31 7.66 21.99
C GLY A 649 -43.06 6.89 22.49
N LEU A 650 -41.85 7.20 22.03
CA LEU A 650 -40.67 6.34 22.23
C LEU A 650 -39.40 7.07 22.73
N ALA A 651 -39.52 7.91 23.77
CA ALA A 651 -38.46 8.76 24.39
C ALA A 651 -37.69 9.73 23.46
N MET A 652 -37.91 9.65 22.15
CA MET A 652 -37.22 10.43 21.12
C MET A 652 -38.03 11.63 20.62
N VAL A 653 -39.35 11.66 20.85
CA VAL A 653 -40.21 12.84 20.54
C VAL A 653 -39.70 14.11 21.23
N THR A 654 -39.07 13.92 22.38
CA THR A 654 -38.50 14.97 23.25
C THR A 654 -37.03 15.23 22.95
N THR A 655 -36.51 14.69 21.84
CA THR A 655 -35.16 14.97 21.32
C THR A 655 -35.19 15.90 20.12
N GLY A 656 -36.34 16.44 19.70
CA GLY A 656 -36.48 17.19 18.44
C GLY A 656 -35.45 18.32 18.25
N THR A 657 -35.16 19.06 19.31
CA THR A 657 -34.12 20.10 19.36
C THR A 657 -32.69 19.54 19.19
N TYR A 658 -32.37 18.48 19.95
CA TYR A 658 -31.10 17.76 19.87
C TYR A 658 -30.89 17.09 18.50
N ALA A 659 -31.89 16.37 18.01
CA ALA A 659 -31.91 15.71 16.71
C ALA A 659 -31.79 16.72 15.57
N ALA A 660 -32.42 17.89 15.65
CA ALA A 660 -32.21 18.98 14.69
C ALA A 660 -30.75 19.47 14.70
N SER A 661 -30.13 19.67 15.87
CA SER A 661 -28.71 20.03 15.95
C SER A 661 -27.80 18.93 15.36
N LYS A 662 -28.10 17.66 15.62
CA LYS A 662 -27.30 16.55 15.08
C LYS A 662 -27.53 16.34 13.58
N ALA A 663 -28.72 16.62 13.05
CA ALA A 663 -29.00 16.61 11.61
C ALA A 663 -28.28 17.75 10.88
N ALA A 664 -28.27 18.94 11.47
CA ALA A 664 -27.52 20.08 10.94
C ALA A 664 -26.01 19.81 10.92
N ILE A 665 -25.42 19.24 12.00
CA ILE A 665 -23.98 18.93 11.96
C ILE A 665 -23.66 17.76 11.02
N HIS A 666 -24.55 16.79 10.82
CA HIS A 666 -24.39 15.74 9.79
C HIS A 666 -24.20 16.38 8.41
N ALA A 667 -25.14 17.23 7.98
CA ALA A 667 -25.08 17.91 6.69
C ALA A 667 -23.86 18.85 6.54
N ILE A 668 -23.48 19.56 7.60
CA ILE A 668 -22.26 20.39 7.61
C ILE A 668 -21.01 19.51 7.44
N THR A 669 -20.95 18.35 8.11
CA THR A 669 -19.82 17.43 8.04
C THR A 669 -19.67 16.80 6.64
N GLU A 670 -20.79 16.47 5.98
CA GLU A 670 -20.79 15.98 4.59
C GLU A 670 -20.29 17.05 3.59
N SER A 671 -20.78 18.29 3.69
CA SER A 671 -20.29 19.40 2.85
C SER A 671 -18.80 19.68 3.10
N LEU A 672 -18.39 19.71 4.37
CA LEU A 672 -17.00 19.92 4.75
C LEU A 672 -16.08 18.82 4.20
N ALA A 673 -16.52 17.57 4.15
CA ALA A 673 -15.78 16.47 3.53
C ALA A 673 -15.49 16.73 2.05
N ALA A 674 -16.49 17.24 1.30
CA ALA A 674 -16.33 17.58 -0.10
C ALA A 674 -15.43 18.81 -0.31
N GLU A 675 -15.56 19.85 0.52
CA GLU A 675 -14.74 21.07 0.46
C GLU A 675 -13.26 20.81 0.82
N LEU A 676 -12.99 19.86 1.71
CA LEU A 676 -11.65 19.57 2.21
C LEU A 676 -10.91 18.47 1.43
N SER A 677 -11.62 17.64 0.67
CA SER A 677 -11.00 16.59 -0.16
C SER A 677 -9.89 17.08 -1.11
N PRO A 678 -9.99 18.25 -1.79
CA PRO A 678 -8.90 18.77 -2.64
C PRO A 678 -7.61 19.12 -1.89
N PHE A 679 -7.67 19.27 -0.56
CA PHE A 679 -6.53 19.56 0.30
C PHE A 679 -5.96 18.31 0.99
N ASN A 680 -6.41 17.11 0.61
CA ASN A 680 -6.07 15.83 1.25
C ASN A 680 -6.30 15.83 2.78
N ILE A 681 -7.40 16.48 3.20
CA ILE A 681 -7.88 16.45 4.60
C ILE A 681 -9.12 15.56 4.62
N LYS A 682 -9.06 14.51 5.43
CA LYS A 682 -10.17 13.56 5.60
C LYS A 682 -11.18 14.11 6.60
N VAL A 683 -12.45 13.81 6.40
CA VAL A 683 -13.52 14.12 7.37
C VAL A 683 -14.29 12.83 7.67
N LEU A 684 -14.59 12.62 8.96
CA LEU A 684 -15.30 11.46 9.48
C LEU A 684 -16.50 11.92 10.33
N LEU A 685 -17.70 11.60 9.89
CA LEU A 685 -18.89 11.68 10.72
C LEU A 685 -19.01 10.40 11.54
N VAL A 686 -19.11 10.49 12.87
CA VAL A 686 -19.37 9.32 13.73
C VAL A 686 -20.80 9.40 14.23
N ALA A 687 -21.62 8.40 13.95
CA ALA A 687 -23.02 8.34 14.38
C ALA A 687 -23.22 7.21 15.41
N PRO A 688 -23.03 7.50 16.71
CA PRO A 688 -23.24 6.52 17.77
C PRO A 688 -24.72 6.25 18.04
N GLY A 689 -24.97 5.01 18.45
CA GLY A 689 -26.21 4.54 19.06
C GLY A 689 -26.33 4.89 20.55
N ALA A 690 -27.02 4.05 21.32
CA ALA A 690 -27.11 4.19 22.77
C ALA A 690 -25.85 3.62 23.44
N PHE A 691 -25.07 4.48 24.10
CA PHE A 691 -23.84 4.11 24.81
C PHE A 691 -23.90 4.57 26.27
N ARG A 692 -23.39 3.72 27.18
CA ARG A 692 -23.34 3.97 28.63
C ARG A 692 -22.31 5.07 28.95
N THR A 693 -22.70 6.33 28.80
CA THR A 693 -21.84 7.52 29.03
C THR A 693 -22.41 8.44 30.08
N GLU A 694 -21.54 8.98 30.92
CA GLU A 694 -21.91 9.59 32.20
C GLU A 694 -22.52 10.99 32.07
N GLY A 695 -22.26 11.69 30.95
CA GLY A 695 -22.63 13.10 30.78
C GLY A 695 -23.93 13.39 30.01
N ILE A 696 -24.55 12.42 29.35
CA ILE A 696 -25.72 12.69 28.48
C ILE A 696 -27.05 12.79 29.25
N TYR A 697 -27.09 12.28 30.48
CA TYR A 697 -28.27 12.32 31.37
C TYR A 697 -28.17 13.32 32.53
N SER A 698 -27.09 14.12 32.58
CA SER A 698 -26.91 15.13 33.64
C SER A 698 -27.68 16.44 33.40
N ILE A 699 -28.30 16.60 32.22
CA ILE A 699 -29.16 17.74 31.90
C ILE A 699 -30.61 17.28 32.13
N PRO A 700 -31.37 17.91 33.05
CA PRO A 700 -32.74 17.48 33.34
C PRO A 700 -33.65 17.71 32.12
N PHE A 701 -34.69 16.88 32.04
CA PHE A 701 -35.77 17.05 31.07
C PHE A 701 -36.46 18.41 31.29
N ASN A 702 -36.61 19.21 30.23
CA ASN A 702 -37.20 20.54 30.33
C ASN A 702 -38.73 20.46 30.51
N THR A 703 -39.21 20.98 31.64
CA THR A 703 -40.64 21.15 31.95
C THR A 703 -40.97 22.60 32.33
N SER A 704 -40.21 23.58 31.83
CA SER A 704 -40.35 24.99 32.25
C SER A 704 -41.65 25.68 31.81
N ASN A 705 -42.30 25.20 30.75
CA ASN A 705 -43.59 25.71 30.26
C ASN A 705 -44.49 24.55 29.78
N PRO A 706 -45.11 23.80 30.70
CA PRO A 706 -45.92 22.63 30.37
C PRO A 706 -47.27 23.03 29.75
N ILE A 707 -47.62 22.42 28.63
CA ILE A 707 -48.92 22.59 27.96
C ILE A 707 -49.78 21.35 28.25
N PRO A 708 -51.01 21.49 28.78
CA PRO A 708 -51.84 20.35 29.21
C PRO A 708 -52.05 19.26 28.16
N ASP A 709 -52.17 19.62 26.88
CA ASP A 709 -52.37 18.66 25.78
C ASP A 709 -51.20 17.66 25.62
N TYR A 710 -50.00 18.01 26.07
CA TYR A 710 -48.83 17.12 26.07
C TYR A 710 -48.67 16.31 27.36
N ASP A 711 -49.48 16.50 28.41
CA ASP A 711 -49.26 15.88 29.72
C ASP A 711 -49.13 14.35 29.66
N SER A 712 -50.01 13.69 28.91
CA SER A 712 -49.98 12.22 28.71
C SER A 712 -48.66 11.77 28.05
N LEU A 713 -48.21 12.49 27.03
CA LEU A 713 -46.99 12.21 26.27
C LEU A 713 -45.73 12.57 27.08
N ARG A 714 -45.77 13.65 27.87
CA ARG A 714 -44.70 14.11 28.77
C ARG A 714 -44.45 13.11 29.87
N ASN A 715 -45.50 12.60 30.51
CA ASN A 715 -45.37 11.60 31.57
C ASN A 715 -44.75 10.30 31.04
N VAL A 716 -45.18 9.81 29.87
CA VAL A 716 -44.57 8.63 29.21
C VAL A 716 -43.10 8.91 28.82
N ALA A 717 -42.80 10.09 28.29
CA ALA A 717 -41.44 10.44 27.87
C ALA A 717 -40.49 10.61 29.06
N MET A 718 -40.90 11.27 30.14
CA MET A 718 -40.11 11.45 31.36
C MET A 718 -39.87 10.12 32.09
N ALA A 719 -40.91 9.31 32.28
CA ALA A 719 -40.79 7.99 32.91
C ALA A 719 -39.79 7.12 32.14
N ARG A 720 -39.82 7.17 30.80
CA ARG A 720 -38.86 6.46 29.97
C ARG A 720 -37.47 7.08 30.00
N TYR A 721 -37.33 8.40 29.93
CA TYR A 721 -36.04 9.09 30.02
C TYR A 721 -35.28 8.70 31.30
N ASN A 722 -35.97 8.72 32.44
CA ASN A 722 -35.41 8.34 33.74
C ASN A 722 -35.07 6.83 33.84
N SER A 723 -35.60 5.98 32.95
CA SER A 723 -35.34 4.53 32.93
C SER A 723 -34.18 4.10 32.02
N ILE A 724 -33.65 5.00 31.18
CA ILE A 724 -32.59 4.66 30.21
C ILE A 724 -31.19 4.50 30.86
N PRO A 725 -30.73 5.37 31.78
CA PRO A 725 -29.35 5.34 32.28
C PRO A 725 -28.90 3.96 32.79
N GLY A 726 -27.87 3.40 32.17
CA GLY A 726 -27.30 2.09 32.50
C GLY A 726 -27.92 0.91 31.74
N THR A 727 -29.00 1.12 30.98
CA THR A 727 -29.64 0.08 30.14
C THR A 727 -29.15 0.07 28.69
N GLU A 728 -28.29 1.01 28.31
CA GLU A 728 -27.75 1.13 26.96
C GLU A 728 -26.83 -0.05 26.63
N THR A 729 -26.88 -0.55 25.41
CA THR A 729 -26.09 -1.72 24.98
C THR A 729 -24.65 -1.36 24.59
N GLY A 730 -24.41 -0.15 24.06
CA GLY A 730 -23.12 0.31 23.58
C GLY A 730 -22.06 0.47 24.69
N ASP A 731 -20.88 -0.10 24.44
CA ASP A 731 -19.68 0.03 25.27
C ASP A 731 -18.80 1.18 24.73
N PRO A 732 -18.68 2.32 25.45
CA PRO A 732 -17.99 3.49 24.92
C PRO A 732 -16.48 3.30 24.80
N THR A 733 -15.88 2.37 25.56
CA THR A 733 -14.44 2.08 25.45
C THR A 733 -14.17 1.34 24.13
N LYS A 734 -14.97 0.31 23.81
CA LYS A 734 -14.89 -0.39 22.52
C LYS A 734 -15.23 0.53 21.35
N GLY A 735 -16.23 1.40 21.50
CA GLY A 735 -16.59 2.38 20.47
C GLY A 735 -15.44 3.33 20.12
N MET A 736 -14.67 3.78 21.11
CA MET A 736 -13.51 4.65 20.87
C MET A 736 -12.27 3.89 20.37
N GLN A 737 -12.09 2.62 20.72
CA GLN A 737 -11.08 1.77 20.08
C GLN A 737 -11.36 1.62 18.58
N VAL A 738 -12.61 1.33 18.19
CA VAL A 738 -13.03 1.28 16.77
C VAL A 738 -12.79 2.60 16.06
N LEU A 739 -12.97 3.74 16.74
CA LEU A 739 -12.67 5.06 16.16
C LEU A 739 -11.17 5.27 15.90
N VAL A 740 -10.30 4.86 16.83
CA VAL A 740 -8.83 4.91 16.64
C VAL A 740 -8.41 4.00 15.50
N ASP A 741 -8.90 2.75 15.47
CA ASP A 741 -8.68 1.78 14.39
C ASP A 741 -9.03 2.39 13.01
N VAL A 742 -10.22 3.01 12.87
CA VAL A 742 -10.67 3.64 11.62
C VAL A 742 -9.81 4.82 11.18
N ILE A 743 -9.29 5.62 12.11
CA ILE A 743 -8.47 6.79 11.81
C ILE A 743 -7.05 6.37 11.41
N ARG A 744 -6.51 5.32 12.03
CA ARG A 744 -5.19 4.75 11.73
C ARG A 744 -5.19 3.77 10.55
N GLY A 745 -6.35 3.22 10.18
CA GLY A 745 -6.50 2.21 9.12
C GLY A 745 -6.11 0.79 9.57
N GLU A 746 -6.09 0.55 10.88
CA GLU A 746 -5.60 -0.68 11.52
C GLU A 746 -6.74 -1.49 12.16
N GLY A 747 -6.44 -2.70 12.65
CA GLY A 747 -7.37 -3.48 13.46
C GLY A 747 -8.70 -3.76 12.76
N CYS A 748 -9.82 -3.34 13.34
CA CYS A 748 -11.13 -3.57 12.73
C CYS A 748 -11.37 -2.76 11.43
N ALA A 749 -10.50 -1.82 11.08
CA ALA A 749 -10.56 -1.03 9.85
C ALA A 749 -9.59 -1.50 8.75
N GLU A 750 -8.72 -2.46 9.03
CA GLU A 750 -7.70 -2.95 8.10
C GLU A 750 -8.32 -3.44 6.77
N GLY A 751 -7.72 -3.05 5.65
CA GLY A 751 -8.20 -3.37 4.30
C GLY A 751 -9.52 -2.70 3.87
N LYS A 752 -10.16 -1.88 4.71
CA LYS A 752 -11.43 -1.21 4.40
C LYS A 752 -11.21 0.18 3.82
N LYS A 753 -12.10 0.58 2.90
CA LYS A 753 -12.12 1.95 2.36
C LYS A 753 -12.58 2.95 3.43
N TRP A 754 -12.08 4.18 3.35
CA TRP A 754 -12.52 5.28 4.21
C TRP A 754 -14.05 5.42 4.16
N PRO A 755 -14.77 5.32 5.29
CA PRO A 755 -16.23 5.19 5.25
C PRO A 755 -16.95 6.53 5.08
N GLY A 756 -16.31 7.67 5.41
CA GLY A 756 -16.93 9.00 5.47
C GLY A 756 -17.92 9.16 6.62
N THR A 757 -18.80 8.18 6.85
CA THR A 757 -19.68 8.05 8.02
C THR A 757 -19.48 6.70 8.70
N LEU A 758 -19.13 6.71 9.99
CA LEU A 758 -18.96 5.54 10.84
C LEU A 758 -20.18 5.36 11.77
N LEU A 759 -20.95 4.29 11.58
CA LEU A 759 -22.03 3.90 12.49
C LEU A 759 -21.44 3.10 13.65
N LEU A 760 -21.83 3.41 14.89
CA LEU A 760 -21.44 2.63 16.07
C LEU A 760 -22.70 2.13 16.79
N GLY A 761 -22.89 0.82 16.85
CA GLY A 761 -24.03 0.15 17.51
C GLY A 761 -25.10 -0.36 16.54
N GLU A 762 -25.64 -1.55 16.85
CA GLU A 762 -26.71 -2.21 16.08
C GLU A 762 -28.00 -1.36 16.02
N ASP A 763 -28.29 -0.61 17.07
CA ASP A 763 -29.43 0.30 17.11
C ASP A 763 -29.27 1.47 16.13
N ALA A 764 -28.06 1.98 15.92
CA ALA A 764 -27.78 2.99 14.89
C ALA A 764 -27.99 2.45 13.48
N GLU A 765 -27.49 1.25 13.19
CA GLU A 765 -27.71 0.58 11.90
C GLU A 765 -29.21 0.34 11.63
N ARG A 766 -29.92 -0.26 12.59
CA ARG A 766 -31.36 -0.55 12.48
C ARG A 766 -32.19 0.71 12.23
N ASP A 767 -31.85 1.80 12.91
CA ASP A 767 -32.61 3.04 12.81
C ASP A 767 -32.33 3.77 11.47
N LEU A 768 -31.10 3.72 10.96
CA LEU A 768 -30.78 4.15 9.58
C LEU A 768 -31.54 3.34 8.54
N ARG A 769 -31.55 1.99 8.65
CA ARG A 769 -32.28 1.11 7.72
C ARG A 769 -33.77 1.46 7.66
N LYS A 770 -34.41 1.64 8.82
CA LYS A 770 -35.82 2.07 8.89
C LYS A 770 -36.07 3.40 8.19
N LYS A 771 -35.19 4.40 8.36
CA LYS A 771 -35.31 5.69 7.68
C LYS A 771 -35.13 5.56 6.17
N TRP A 772 -34.22 4.70 5.74
CA TRP A 772 -33.99 4.36 4.32
C TRP A 772 -35.21 3.68 3.70
N ASP A 773 -35.83 2.72 4.39
CA ASP A 773 -37.05 2.04 3.94
C ASP A 773 -38.22 3.02 3.80
N THR A 774 -38.40 3.93 4.77
CA THR A 774 -39.38 5.02 4.69
C THR A 774 -39.18 5.88 3.44
N PHE A 775 -37.95 6.36 3.18
CA PHE A 775 -37.67 7.13 1.96
C PHE A 775 -37.82 6.31 0.68
N THR A 776 -37.45 5.03 0.70
CA THR A 776 -37.63 4.10 -0.43
C THR A 776 -39.11 3.92 -0.76
N ASN A 777 -39.98 3.81 0.25
CA ASN A 777 -41.42 3.71 0.04
C ASN A 777 -42.02 5.03 -0.46
N ILE A 778 -41.60 6.18 0.08
CA ILE A 778 -41.97 7.51 -0.47
C ILE A 778 -41.52 7.65 -1.94
N LEU A 779 -40.36 7.11 -2.31
CA LEU A 779 -39.87 7.14 -3.69
C LEU A 779 -40.61 6.16 -4.61
N LYS A 780 -41.10 5.02 -4.12
CA LYS A 780 -41.97 4.11 -4.87
C LYS A 780 -43.36 4.71 -5.11
N GLU A 781 -43.96 5.25 -4.05
CA GLU A 781 -45.33 5.77 -4.05
C GLU A 781 -45.46 7.05 -4.89
N TRP A 782 -44.51 7.97 -4.75
CA TRP A 782 -44.44 9.19 -5.55
C TRP A 782 -43.46 8.98 -6.73
N GLY A 783 -43.52 7.77 -7.32
CA GLY A 783 -42.58 7.15 -8.28
C GLY A 783 -42.68 7.62 -9.73
N ASP A 784 -43.82 8.22 -10.08
CA ASP A 784 -44.19 8.79 -11.38
C ASP A 784 -43.70 10.22 -11.56
N VAL A 785 -43.29 10.82 -10.45
CA VAL A 785 -43.14 12.23 -10.23
C VAL A 785 -41.84 12.79 -10.86
N VAL A 786 -41.36 12.36 -12.06
CA VAL A 786 -40.52 13.12 -13.08
C VAL A 786 -39.83 12.25 -14.15
N ARG A 787 -39.72 12.81 -15.36
CA ARG A 787 -38.67 12.70 -16.42
C ARG A 787 -39.10 13.67 -17.56
N THR A 788 -38.24 14.11 -18.48
CA THR A 788 -38.68 14.98 -19.62
C THR A 788 -39.19 14.18 -20.83
N GLY A 789 -38.53 13.08 -21.21
CA GLY A 789 -38.97 12.24 -22.34
C GLY A 789 -40.35 11.61 -22.15
N SER A 790 -40.80 11.47 -20.89
CA SER A 790 -42.17 11.04 -20.55
C SER A 790 -43.24 12.07 -20.93
N GLN A 791 -42.93 13.37 -20.98
CA GLN A 791 -43.91 14.38 -21.42
C GLN A 791 -44.18 14.26 -22.93
N ILE A 792 -43.14 14.11 -23.75
CA ILE A 792 -43.27 13.92 -25.20
C ILE A 792 -44.15 12.70 -25.51
N LEU A 793 -43.94 11.60 -24.78
CA LEU A 793 -44.76 10.39 -24.93
C LEU A 793 -46.21 10.60 -24.48
N ARG A 794 -46.47 11.37 -23.42
CA ARG A 794 -47.84 11.72 -22.98
C ARG A 794 -48.57 12.57 -24.03
N GLU A 795 -47.95 13.64 -24.54
CA GLU A 795 -48.55 14.48 -25.60
C GLU A 795 -48.84 13.65 -26.86
N ALA A 796 -47.88 12.82 -27.31
CA ALA A 796 -48.05 11.99 -28.51
C ALA A 796 -49.17 10.93 -28.38
N VAL A 797 -49.39 10.36 -27.19
CA VAL A 797 -50.51 9.43 -26.93
C VAL A 797 -51.85 10.15 -26.88
N ALA A 798 -51.87 11.38 -26.37
CA ALA A 798 -53.08 12.21 -26.28
C ALA A 798 -53.51 12.80 -27.64
N ASP A 799 -52.58 13.03 -28.56
CA ASP A 799 -52.87 13.61 -29.87
C ASP A 799 -53.69 12.65 -30.77
N PRO A 800 -54.89 13.05 -31.24
CA PRO A 800 -55.71 12.23 -32.12
C PRO A 800 -55.08 11.99 -33.51
N ALA A 801 -54.21 12.87 -34.00
CA ALA A 801 -53.54 12.75 -35.29
C ALA A 801 -52.43 11.68 -35.31
N VAL A 802 -51.94 11.26 -34.14
CA VAL A 802 -50.94 10.18 -34.03
C VAL A 802 -51.65 8.83 -34.07
N SER A 803 -51.41 8.04 -35.12
CA SER A 803 -52.05 6.72 -35.31
C SER A 803 -51.32 5.57 -34.60
N SER A 804 -49.99 5.63 -34.49
CA SER A 804 -49.18 4.63 -33.79
C SER A 804 -47.86 5.22 -33.28
N ILE A 805 -47.29 4.59 -32.25
CA ILE A 805 -46.09 5.03 -31.53
C ILE A 805 -45.24 3.80 -31.23
N THR A 806 -43.95 3.84 -31.54
CA THR A 806 -42.98 2.82 -31.10
C THR A 806 -41.91 3.46 -30.22
N VAL A 807 -41.83 3.02 -28.96
CA VAL A 807 -40.86 3.51 -27.98
C VAL A 807 -39.65 2.57 -27.97
N LEU A 808 -38.48 3.08 -28.38
CA LEU A 808 -37.20 2.36 -28.27
C LEU A 808 -36.58 2.64 -26.90
N SER A 809 -36.28 1.59 -26.13
CA SER A 809 -35.72 1.71 -24.77
C SER A 809 -34.73 0.60 -24.47
N ARG A 810 -33.68 0.87 -23.65
CA ARG A 810 -32.73 -0.17 -23.23
C ARG A 810 -33.26 -1.14 -22.16
N ARG A 811 -34.49 -0.93 -21.70
CA ARG A 811 -35.17 -1.72 -20.67
C ARG A 811 -36.69 -1.53 -20.80
N ALA A 812 -37.47 -2.42 -20.18
CA ALA A 812 -38.91 -2.21 -20.05
C ALA A 812 -39.22 -0.81 -19.49
N LEU A 813 -40.28 -0.18 -19.99
CA LEU A 813 -40.76 1.08 -19.41
C LEU A 813 -41.25 0.77 -17.98
N PRO A 814 -40.85 1.56 -16.97
CA PRO A 814 -41.23 1.27 -15.59
C PRO A 814 -42.73 1.45 -15.40
N ASP A 815 -43.32 0.67 -14.49
CA ASP A 815 -44.78 0.58 -14.33
C ASP A 815 -45.45 1.94 -14.11
N TRP A 816 -44.81 2.84 -13.36
CA TRP A 816 -45.27 4.22 -13.11
C TRP A 816 -45.41 5.08 -14.38
N LEU A 817 -44.58 4.82 -15.39
CA LEU A 817 -44.67 5.52 -16.67
C LEU A 817 -45.83 4.96 -17.49
N THR A 818 -45.98 3.64 -17.49
CA THR A 818 -47.07 2.94 -18.20
C THR A 818 -48.44 3.07 -17.53
N SER A 819 -48.50 3.42 -16.24
CA SER A 819 -49.74 3.70 -15.52
C SER A 819 -50.21 5.15 -15.69
N SER A 820 -49.27 6.08 -15.94
CA SER A 820 -49.56 7.51 -16.14
C SER A 820 -49.77 7.91 -17.60
N ILE A 821 -49.62 6.95 -18.52
CA ILE A 821 -50.01 7.03 -19.91
C ILE A 821 -51.24 6.12 -20.07
N PRO A 822 -52.38 6.58 -20.63
CA PRO A 822 -53.52 5.70 -20.84
C PRO A 822 -53.13 4.47 -21.67
N LYS A 823 -53.49 3.27 -21.20
CA LYS A 823 -53.35 2.05 -22.01
C LYS A 823 -54.19 2.23 -23.28
N ASN A 824 -53.50 2.32 -24.42
CA ASN A 824 -54.08 2.60 -25.71
C ASN A 824 -53.30 1.78 -26.76
N ASP A 825 -54.02 1.17 -27.70
CA ASP A 825 -53.48 0.26 -28.71
C ASP A 825 -52.47 0.95 -29.66
N LYS A 826 -52.41 2.29 -29.63
CA LYS A 826 -51.41 3.09 -30.35
C LYS A 826 -49.95 2.81 -29.96
N THR A 827 -49.63 2.33 -28.75
CA THR A 827 -48.24 2.31 -28.24
C THR A 827 -47.62 0.92 -28.13
N THR A 828 -46.50 0.72 -28.83
CA THR A 828 -45.62 -0.47 -28.71
C THR A 828 -44.27 -0.08 -28.11
N THR A 829 -43.66 -0.95 -27.29
CA THR A 829 -42.28 -0.78 -26.78
C THR A 829 -41.37 -1.85 -27.38
N VAL A 830 -40.20 -1.43 -27.89
CA VAL A 830 -39.13 -2.33 -28.34
C VAL A 830 -37.93 -2.15 -27.43
N ILE A 831 -37.45 -3.26 -26.85
CA ILE A 831 -36.24 -3.25 -26.03
C ILE A 831 -35.01 -3.38 -26.95
N VAL A 832 -34.10 -2.43 -26.87
CA VAL A 832 -32.83 -2.40 -27.61
C VAL A 832 -31.70 -2.33 -26.58
N GLU A 833 -31.12 -3.48 -26.25
CA GLU A 833 -30.15 -3.61 -25.13
C GLU A 833 -28.92 -2.70 -25.30
N ASP A 834 -28.43 -2.57 -26.53
CA ASP A 834 -27.32 -1.70 -26.92
C ASP A 834 -27.72 -0.83 -28.12
N PHE A 835 -27.75 0.50 -27.94
CA PHE A 835 -28.06 1.45 -29.02
C PHE A 835 -26.95 1.59 -30.07
N LEU A 836 -25.85 0.86 -29.95
CA LEU A 836 -24.88 0.63 -31.04
C LEU A 836 -25.27 -0.54 -31.96
N LYS A 837 -26.27 -1.37 -31.58
CA LYS A 837 -26.66 -2.59 -32.29
C LYS A 837 -28.18 -2.76 -32.33
N TYR A 838 -28.80 -2.37 -33.44
CA TYR A 838 -30.24 -2.52 -33.65
C TYR A 838 -30.60 -3.91 -34.22
N PRO A 839 -31.73 -4.51 -33.81
CA PRO A 839 -32.24 -5.73 -34.40
C PRO A 839 -32.51 -5.60 -35.90
N ALA A 840 -32.20 -6.64 -36.69
CA ALA A 840 -32.34 -6.61 -38.16
C ALA A 840 -33.81 -6.48 -38.64
N ASP A 841 -34.78 -6.83 -37.80
CA ASP A 841 -36.22 -6.67 -38.04
C ASP A 841 -36.76 -5.29 -37.64
N LEU A 842 -35.92 -4.41 -37.07
CA LEU A 842 -36.33 -3.08 -36.64
C LEU A 842 -36.57 -2.10 -37.80
N PRO A 843 -35.71 -1.99 -38.84
CA PRO A 843 -35.95 -1.05 -39.94
C PRO A 843 -37.31 -1.26 -40.65
N PRO A 844 -37.75 -2.49 -40.99
CA PRO A 844 -39.10 -2.68 -41.53
C PRO A 844 -40.23 -2.19 -40.61
N LYS A 845 -40.08 -2.33 -39.28
CA LYS A 845 -41.05 -1.78 -38.30
C LYS A 845 -41.00 -0.27 -38.22
N LEU A 846 -39.81 0.34 -38.30
CA LEU A 846 -39.64 1.78 -38.32
C LEU A 846 -40.16 2.41 -39.62
N ALA A 847 -40.15 1.69 -40.75
CA ALA A 847 -40.70 2.15 -42.02
C ALA A 847 -42.23 2.33 -42.03
N ALA A 848 -42.95 1.76 -41.06
CA ALA A 848 -44.36 2.06 -40.82
C ALA A 848 -44.58 3.50 -40.31
N HIS A 849 -43.61 4.08 -39.61
CA HIS A 849 -43.69 5.42 -39.02
C HIS A 849 -43.21 6.51 -39.98
N ASP A 850 -43.71 7.73 -39.80
CA ASP A 850 -43.34 8.88 -40.64
C ASP A 850 -42.25 9.78 -40.02
N ALA A 851 -41.96 9.59 -38.73
CA ALA A 851 -40.98 10.38 -38.00
C ALA A 851 -40.37 9.64 -36.79
N CYS A 852 -39.22 10.13 -36.32
CA CYS A 852 -38.59 9.75 -35.05
C CYS A 852 -38.31 11.01 -34.22
N ILE A 853 -38.63 10.99 -32.92
CA ILE A 853 -38.23 12.03 -31.96
C ILE A 853 -37.12 11.48 -31.06
N TRP A 854 -35.88 11.92 -31.29
CA TRP A 854 -34.71 11.51 -30.52
C TRP A 854 -34.47 12.45 -29.34
N ALA A 855 -35.04 12.07 -28.19
CA ALA A 855 -34.92 12.79 -26.92
C ALA A 855 -34.02 12.07 -25.89
N LEU A 856 -33.06 11.25 -26.36
CA LEU A 856 -32.11 10.55 -25.49
C LEU A 856 -30.99 11.51 -25.05
N GLY A 857 -30.76 11.58 -23.73
CA GLY A 857 -29.71 12.39 -23.13
C GLY A 857 -29.57 12.16 -21.62
N GLY A 858 -28.43 12.55 -21.06
CA GLY A 858 -28.13 12.55 -19.63
C GLY A 858 -27.39 13.83 -19.24
N SER A 859 -27.10 14.01 -17.95
CA SER A 859 -26.25 15.12 -17.50
C SER A 859 -24.80 14.88 -17.94
N SER A 860 -24.09 15.92 -18.38
CA SER A 860 -22.64 15.85 -18.60
C SER A 860 -21.84 15.94 -17.29
N LEU A 861 -22.47 16.33 -16.18
CA LEU A 861 -21.82 16.38 -14.87
C LEU A 861 -21.51 14.96 -14.40
N GLY A 862 -20.24 14.71 -14.06
CA GLY A 862 -19.75 13.41 -13.59
C GLY A 862 -19.43 12.38 -14.68
N ASN A 863 -19.53 12.74 -15.97
CA ASN A 863 -19.13 11.87 -17.09
C ASN A 863 -17.87 12.41 -17.78
N SER A 864 -17.05 11.53 -18.35
CA SER A 864 -15.98 11.91 -19.28
C SER A 864 -16.54 12.37 -20.64
N GLU A 865 -15.71 13.05 -21.44
CA GLU A 865 -16.11 13.49 -22.80
C GLU A 865 -16.38 12.28 -23.71
N GLU A 866 -15.68 11.15 -23.51
CA GLU A 866 -15.91 9.89 -24.25
C GLU A 866 -17.24 9.22 -23.86
N GLU A 867 -17.55 9.07 -22.57
CA GLU A 867 -18.83 8.50 -22.11
C GLU A 867 -20.02 9.35 -22.55
N TYR A 868 -19.89 10.68 -22.45
CA TYR A 868 -20.92 11.60 -22.90
C TYR A 868 -21.08 11.59 -24.42
N LYS A 869 -19.98 11.45 -25.18
CA LYS A 869 -20.00 11.27 -26.64
C LYS A 869 -20.65 9.96 -27.05
N LYS A 870 -20.37 8.85 -26.37
CA LYS A 870 -21.03 7.56 -26.60
C LYS A 870 -22.56 7.66 -26.48
N MET A 871 -23.04 8.31 -25.42
CA MET A 871 -24.47 8.49 -25.18
C MET A 871 -25.16 9.47 -26.14
N THR A 872 -24.45 10.50 -26.61
CA THR A 872 -25.04 11.65 -27.31
C THR A 872 -24.84 11.63 -28.81
N TYR A 873 -23.68 11.14 -29.26
CA TYR A 873 -23.26 11.07 -30.65
C TYR A 873 -23.37 9.63 -31.17
N ASP A 874 -22.67 8.67 -30.58
CA ASP A 874 -22.56 7.32 -31.18
C ASP A 874 -23.92 6.59 -31.26
N PHE A 875 -24.74 6.65 -30.20
CA PHE A 875 -26.09 6.06 -30.25
C PHE A 875 -27.00 6.71 -31.32
N LEU A 876 -26.82 8.01 -31.58
CA LEU A 876 -27.59 8.75 -32.58
C LEU A 876 -27.11 8.40 -33.99
N THR A 877 -25.80 8.34 -34.24
CA THR A 877 -25.26 7.99 -35.56
C THR A 877 -25.63 6.55 -35.95
N HIS A 878 -25.61 5.61 -35.00
CA HIS A 878 -26.05 4.23 -35.24
C HIS A 878 -27.57 4.14 -35.50
N MET A 879 -28.40 4.93 -34.81
CA MET A 879 -29.84 5.01 -35.11
C MET A 879 -30.08 5.53 -36.53
N VAL A 880 -29.45 6.64 -36.89
CA VAL A 880 -29.59 7.26 -38.23
C VAL A 880 -29.07 6.33 -39.33
N SER A 881 -27.98 5.60 -39.08
CA SER A 881 -27.51 4.55 -39.99
C SER A 881 -28.55 3.44 -40.18
N SER A 882 -29.23 2.98 -39.13
CA SER A 882 -30.31 1.98 -39.23
C SER A 882 -31.54 2.50 -40.00
N LEU A 883 -31.80 3.82 -39.97
CA LEU A 883 -32.82 4.47 -40.78
C LEU A 883 -32.46 4.57 -42.28
N GLY A 884 -31.21 4.31 -42.66
CA GLY A 884 -30.83 4.21 -44.08
C GLY A 884 -31.58 3.09 -44.83
N GLU A 885 -31.87 1.97 -44.15
CA GLU A 885 -32.72 0.92 -44.72
C GLU A 885 -34.21 1.33 -44.72
N VAL A 886 -34.66 2.11 -43.74
CA VAL A 886 -36.02 2.70 -43.72
C VAL A 886 -36.24 3.59 -44.94
N ALA A 887 -35.26 4.41 -45.29
CA ALA A 887 -35.31 5.30 -46.45
C ALA A 887 -35.48 4.55 -47.78
N LYS A 888 -34.84 3.37 -47.92
CA LYS A 888 -35.01 2.48 -49.08
C LYS A 888 -36.42 1.87 -49.11
N ILE A 889 -36.91 1.37 -47.98
CA ILE A 889 -38.26 0.79 -47.86
C ILE A 889 -39.35 1.85 -48.12
N ARG A 890 -39.09 3.12 -47.77
CA ARG A 890 -39.99 4.27 -47.96
C ARG A 890 -39.69 5.08 -49.23
N ALA A 891 -39.08 4.49 -50.26
CA ALA A 891 -38.71 5.22 -51.49
C ALA A 891 -39.88 5.95 -52.18
N ASP A 892 -41.10 5.44 -52.06
CA ASP A 892 -42.31 6.05 -52.66
C ASP A 892 -43.08 6.98 -51.69
N LYS A 893 -42.51 7.29 -50.52
CA LYS A 893 -43.13 8.14 -49.48
C LYS A 893 -42.30 9.39 -49.21
N GLU A 894 -42.92 10.36 -48.52
CA GLU A 894 -42.23 11.55 -47.99
C GLU A 894 -40.99 11.18 -47.15
N PRO A 895 -39.93 12.03 -47.17
CA PRO A 895 -38.72 11.86 -46.35
C PRO A 895 -39.03 11.59 -44.88
N PHE A 896 -38.23 10.72 -44.26
CA PHE A 896 -38.42 10.32 -42.86
C PHE A 896 -37.95 11.45 -41.94
N ARG A 897 -38.86 12.02 -41.14
CA ARG A 897 -38.55 13.20 -40.32
C ARG A 897 -37.84 12.80 -39.03
N PHE A 898 -36.72 13.47 -38.70
CA PHE A 898 -35.90 13.14 -37.53
C PHE A 898 -35.74 14.35 -36.62
N VAL A 899 -36.52 14.40 -35.54
CA VAL A 899 -36.50 15.50 -34.58
C VAL A 899 -35.47 15.20 -33.47
N PHE A 900 -34.38 15.96 -33.41
CA PHE A 900 -33.33 15.80 -32.41
C PHE A 900 -33.42 16.84 -31.30
N VAL A 901 -33.53 16.40 -30.04
CA VAL A 901 -33.46 17.29 -28.87
C VAL A 901 -31.99 17.50 -28.48
N SER A 902 -31.43 18.61 -28.95
CA SER A 902 -30.07 19.08 -28.66
C SER A 902 -30.05 19.86 -27.31
N ALA A 903 -29.24 20.92 -27.20
CA ALA A 903 -29.22 21.85 -26.09
C ALA A 903 -28.72 23.24 -26.54
N ALA A 904 -29.10 24.29 -25.82
CA ALA A 904 -28.48 25.61 -25.99
C ALA A 904 -26.98 25.57 -25.62
N GLY A 905 -26.15 26.32 -26.37
CA GLY A 905 -24.69 26.30 -26.25
C GLY A 905 -23.94 25.42 -27.27
N ALA A 906 -24.67 24.70 -28.14
CA ALA A 906 -24.13 24.07 -29.35
C ALA A 906 -23.78 25.14 -30.42
N ASN A 907 -22.75 25.95 -30.14
CA ASN A 907 -22.38 27.11 -30.97
C ASN A 907 -21.88 26.72 -32.38
N PRO A 908 -21.94 27.64 -33.37
CA PRO A 908 -21.60 27.32 -34.76
C PRO A 908 -20.18 26.81 -34.96
N ASP A 909 -19.21 27.44 -34.28
CA ASP A 909 -17.77 27.14 -34.38
C ASP A 909 -17.29 26.31 -33.17
N LYS A 910 -16.70 25.13 -33.46
CA LYS A 910 -16.08 24.21 -32.47
C LYS A 910 -15.02 24.90 -31.60
N SER A 911 -14.33 25.93 -32.10
CA SER A 911 -13.29 26.66 -31.36
C SER A 911 -13.81 27.47 -30.17
N THR A 912 -15.10 27.84 -30.19
CA THR A 912 -15.67 28.83 -29.26
C THR A 912 -16.34 28.22 -28.01
N SER A 913 -16.67 26.92 -28.02
CA SER A 913 -17.41 26.28 -26.92
C SER A 913 -16.48 25.66 -25.88
N LYS A 914 -16.26 26.39 -24.77
CA LYS A 914 -15.50 25.91 -23.62
C LYS A 914 -16.13 24.68 -22.94
N GLN A 915 -17.45 24.49 -23.08
CA GLN A 915 -18.19 23.43 -22.40
C GLN A 915 -18.27 22.14 -23.23
N MET A 916 -17.88 21.02 -22.61
CA MET A 916 -17.88 19.67 -23.18
C MET A 916 -19.22 19.30 -23.86
N TYR A 917 -20.34 19.51 -23.16
CA TYR A 917 -21.65 19.12 -23.68
C TYR A 917 -22.02 19.88 -24.97
N GLY A 918 -21.61 21.14 -25.09
CA GLY A 918 -21.84 21.98 -26.26
C GLY A 918 -21.06 21.51 -27.47
N ARG A 919 -19.80 21.09 -27.29
CA ARG A 919 -18.97 20.49 -28.36
C ARG A 919 -19.59 19.19 -28.88
N VAL A 920 -19.92 18.26 -27.99
CA VAL A 920 -20.46 16.94 -28.36
C VAL A 920 -21.85 17.05 -28.99
N LYS A 921 -22.75 17.87 -28.43
CA LYS A 921 -24.07 18.11 -29.05
C LYS A 921 -23.94 18.76 -30.43
N ARG A 922 -23.04 19.74 -30.61
CA ARG A 922 -22.77 20.35 -31.92
C ARG A 922 -22.24 19.35 -32.95
N GLU A 923 -21.44 18.38 -32.53
CA GLU A 923 -20.94 17.31 -33.41
C GLU A 923 -22.09 16.42 -33.92
N ALA A 924 -23.07 16.08 -33.06
CA ALA A 924 -24.27 15.33 -33.45
C ALA A 924 -25.18 16.13 -34.40
N GLU A 925 -25.34 17.44 -34.17
CA GLU A 925 -26.06 18.32 -35.07
C GLU A 925 -25.43 18.40 -36.46
N LEU A 926 -24.10 18.56 -36.53
CA LEU A 926 -23.37 18.62 -37.80
C LEU A 926 -23.44 17.29 -38.56
N TYR A 927 -23.47 16.15 -37.86
CA TYR A 927 -23.70 14.86 -38.50
C TYR A 927 -25.08 14.78 -39.16
N LEU A 928 -26.15 15.20 -38.46
CA LEU A 928 -27.51 15.20 -39.01
C LEU A 928 -27.69 16.15 -40.20
N LEU A 929 -27.12 17.36 -40.12
CA LEU A 929 -27.26 18.39 -41.15
C LEU A 929 -26.48 18.09 -42.44
N ASN A 930 -25.43 17.26 -42.35
CA ASN A 930 -24.60 16.86 -43.49
C ASN A 930 -24.93 15.43 -43.98
N LEU A 931 -26.12 14.91 -43.68
CA LEU A 931 -26.55 13.63 -44.24
C LEU A 931 -26.69 13.72 -45.78
N PRO A 932 -26.25 12.69 -46.52
CA PRO A 932 -26.38 12.65 -47.98
C PRO A 932 -27.86 12.65 -48.40
N ALA A 933 -28.20 13.23 -49.55
CA ALA A 933 -29.59 13.37 -50.00
C ALA A 933 -30.29 12.01 -50.18
N GLU A 934 -29.50 11.00 -50.56
CA GLU A 934 -29.87 9.59 -50.69
C GLU A 934 -30.37 8.97 -49.37
N SER A 935 -30.01 9.56 -48.21
CA SER A 935 -30.52 9.12 -46.91
C SER A 935 -32.01 9.35 -46.73
N ARG A 936 -32.63 10.29 -47.48
CA ARG A 936 -34.04 10.71 -47.35
C ARG A 936 -34.51 10.95 -45.91
N ILE A 937 -33.60 11.37 -45.03
CA ILE A 937 -33.90 11.78 -43.66
C ILE A 937 -33.94 13.30 -43.61
N GLN A 938 -35.03 13.85 -43.08
CA GLN A 938 -35.20 15.29 -42.89
C GLN A 938 -34.96 15.64 -41.41
N PRO A 939 -33.78 16.17 -41.03
CA PRO A 939 -33.48 16.52 -39.65
C PRO A 939 -34.21 17.79 -39.21
N THR A 940 -34.60 17.84 -37.94
CA THR A 940 -35.09 19.05 -37.27
C THR A 940 -34.49 19.09 -35.86
N ILE A 941 -33.68 20.10 -35.58
CA ILE A 941 -32.88 20.20 -34.37
C ILE A 941 -33.52 21.22 -33.43
N LEU A 942 -33.90 20.77 -32.24
CA LEU A 942 -34.38 21.63 -31.17
C LEU A 942 -33.21 21.94 -30.24
N ARG A 943 -32.92 23.21 -30.00
CA ARG A 943 -31.93 23.67 -29.03
C ARG A 943 -32.63 24.29 -27.82
N PRO A 944 -33.27 23.48 -26.97
CA PRO A 944 -33.89 24.00 -25.76
C PRO A 944 -32.81 24.58 -24.84
N GLY A 945 -33.14 25.71 -24.20
CA GLY A 945 -32.34 26.29 -23.13
C GLY A 945 -32.43 25.48 -21.83
N TYR A 946 -32.48 26.17 -20.69
CA TYR A 946 -32.92 25.56 -19.45
C TYR A 946 -34.40 25.19 -19.57
N PHE A 947 -34.78 23.97 -19.20
CA PHE A 947 -36.18 23.55 -19.16
C PHE A 947 -36.49 22.88 -17.84
N TYR A 948 -37.76 22.97 -17.42
CA TYR A 948 -38.25 22.37 -16.19
C TYR A 948 -39.55 21.60 -16.47
N PRO A 949 -39.71 20.38 -15.94
CA PRO A 949 -40.97 19.67 -15.98
C PRO A 949 -42.08 20.44 -15.27
N GLU A 950 -43.18 20.72 -15.97
CA GLU A 950 -44.23 21.58 -15.41
C GLU A 950 -45.06 20.90 -14.34
N ASP A 951 -45.39 19.63 -14.57
CA ASP A 951 -46.12 18.82 -13.62
C ASP A 951 -45.23 18.64 -12.36
N PRO A 952 -45.68 19.05 -11.16
CA PRO A 952 -44.96 18.83 -9.91
C PRO A 952 -45.19 17.42 -9.37
N ASN A 953 -46.19 16.67 -9.90
CA ASN A 953 -45.99 15.25 -10.11
C ASN A 953 -44.73 15.12 -10.97
N ILE A 954 -44.64 15.35 -12.28
CA ILE A 954 -43.37 15.19 -13.03
C ILE A 954 -42.13 16.07 -12.57
N ALA A 955 -41.81 16.41 -11.30
CA ALA A 955 -40.55 17.08 -10.83
C ALA A 955 -39.50 16.30 -9.94
N LYS A 956 -39.89 15.43 -8.97
CA LYS A 956 -39.16 14.65 -7.91
C LYS A 956 -38.14 13.54 -8.36
N GLN A 957 -38.58 12.39 -8.87
CA GLN A 957 -37.88 11.19 -9.42
C GLN A 957 -36.62 11.27 -10.35
N THR A 958 -36.11 12.44 -10.75
CA THR A 958 -34.99 12.66 -11.72
C THR A 958 -34.31 14.01 -11.59
N ARG A 959 -34.86 14.92 -10.78
CA ARG A 959 -34.11 16.08 -10.34
C ARG A 959 -33.91 15.90 -8.87
N SER A 960 -32.66 15.87 -8.46
CA SER A 960 -32.27 15.87 -7.06
C SER A 960 -33.00 16.98 -6.31
N THR A 961 -33.14 16.84 -4.99
CA THR A 961 -33.79 17.87 -4.17
C THR A 961 -33.10 19.24 -4.32
N ALA A 962 -31.78 19.26 -4.54
CA ALA A 962 -31.02 20.47 -4.86
C ALA A 962 -31.42 21.08 -6.22
N GLU A 963 -31.46 20.30 -7.30
CA GLU A 963 -31.87 20.79 -8.63
C GLU A 963 -33.31 21.30 -8.63
N ARG A 964 -34.21 20.69 -7.83
CA ARG A 964 -35.60 21.14 -7.68
C ARG A 964 -35.69 22.44 -6.91
N ALA A 965 -35.00 22.57 -5.78
CA ALA A 965 -34.94 23.81 -5.01
C ALA A 965 -34.32 24.97 -5.82
N PHE A 966 -33.21 24.70 -6.52
CA PHE A 966 -32.57 25.63 -7.46
C PHE A 966 -33.55 26.05 -8.57
N SER A 967 -34.27 25.09 -9.16
CA SER A 967 -35.28 25.38 -10.19
C SER A 967 -36.43 26.23 -9.65
N VAL A 968 -36.96 25.96 -8.46
CA VAL A 968 -38.06 26.75 -7.86
C VAL A 968 -37.60 28.18 -7.55
N ALA A 969 -36.39 28.36 -7.02
CA ALA A 969 -35.83 29.67 -6.70
C ALA A 969 -35.51 30.51 -7.95
N LEU A 970 -34.95 29.90 -9.00
CA LEU A 970 -34.58 30.61 -10.24
C LEU A 970 -35.69 30.69 -11.28
N ARG A 971 -36.72 29.84 -11.27
CA ARG A 971 -37.79 29.85 -12.30
C ARG A 971 -38.40 31.24 -12.50
N PRO A 972 -38.80 32.02 -11.47
CA PRO A 972 -39.35 33.36 -11.66
C PRO A 972 -38.33 34.37 -12.23
N LEU A 973 -37.05 34.25 -11.85
CA LEU A 973 -35.98 35.12 -12.35
C LEU A 973 -35.65 34.82 -13.81
N VAL A 974 -35.45 33.54 -14.15
CA VAL A 974 -35.08 33.12 -15.51
C VAL A 974 -36.28 33.27 -16.47
N SER A 975 -37.51 32.95 -16.06
CA SER A 975 -38.67 33.12 -16.95
C SER A 975 -38.96 34.58 -17.30
N ASN A 976 -38.73 35.50 -16.36
CA ASN A 976 -39.10 36.91 -16.53
C ASN A 976 -37.97 37.76 -17.10
N PHE A 977 -36.70 37.49 -16.76
CA PHE A 977 -35.57 38.29 -17.22
C PHE A 977 -34.76 37.61 -18.35
N TRP A 978 -34.69 36.29 -18.39
CA TRP A 978 -33.93 35.50 -19.38
C TRP A 978 -34.85 34.53 -20.16
N SER A 979 -36.00 35.03 -20.61
CA SER A 979 -37.05 34.23 -21.27
C SER A 979 -36.54 33.41 -22.46
N SER A 980 -35.58 33.93 -23.23
CA SER A 980 -34.90 33.25 -24.34
C SER A 980 -34.08 32.03 -23.92
N ASN A 981 -33.64 31.95 -22.67
CA ASN A 981 -32.89 30.82 -22.13
C ASN A 981 -33.76 29.83 -21.34
N TYR A 982 -35.08 30.03 -21.25
CA TYR A 982 -35.99 29.09 -20.57
C TYR A 982 -37.15 28.62 -21.46
N ILE A 983 -37.48 27.33 -21.45
CA ILE A 983 -38.67 26.78 -22.10
C ILE A 983 -39.31 25.64 -21.25
N PRO A 984 -40.64 25.61 -21.07
CA PRO A 984 -41.34 24.47 -20.45
C PRO A 984 -41.19 23.15 -21.22
N THR A 985 -41.25 22.02 -20.52
CA THR A 985 -41.22 20.70 -21.17
C THR A 985 -42.44 20.40 -22.04
N SER A 986 -43.58 21.00 -21.73
CA SER A 986 -44.82 20.96 -22.53
C SER A 986 -44.62 21.67 -23.87
N GLU A 987 -44.12 22.91 -23.87
CA GLU A 987 -43.78 23.68 -25.07
C GLU A 987 -42.75 22.92 -25.95
N ILE A 988 -41.71 22.33 -25.36
CA ILE A 988 -40.76 21.46 -26.10
C ILE A 988 -41.50 20.26 -26.72
N ALA A 989 -42.35 19.58 -25.95
CA ALA A 989 -43.05 18.38 -26.40
C ALA A 989 -44.03 18.67 -27.54
N GLN A 990 -44.82 19.74 -27.42
CA GLN A 990 -45.74 20.21 -28.46
C GLN A 990 -44.98 20.62 -29.73
N PHE A 991 -43.86 21.34 -29.61
CA PHE A 991 -43.04 21.70 -30.78
C PHE A 991 -42.43 20.46 -31.42
N ALA A 992 -41.86 19.53 -30.64
CA ALA A 992 -41.26 18.30 -31.14
C ALA A 992 -42.28 17.41 -31.88
N LEU A 993 -43.51 17.33 -31.36
CA LEU A 993 -44.60 16.58 -31.98
C LEU A 993 -45.04 17.22 -33.31
N LYS A 994 -45.24 18.55 -33.34
CA LYS A 994 -45.58 19.27 -34.58
C LYS A 994 -44.47 19.25 -35.62
N ALA A 995 -43.20 19.28 -35.19
CA ALA A 995 -42.06 19.07 -36.08
C ALA A 995 -42.08 17.64 -36.68
N ALA A 996 -42.38 16.62 -35.88
CA ALA A 996 -42.55 15.24 -36.35
C ALA A 996 -43.77 15.07 -37.29
N GLN A 997 -44.82 15.86 -37.10
CA GLN A 997 -45.98 15.96 -38.01
C GLN A 997 -45.65 16.72 -39.32
N GLY A 998 -44.51 17.41 -39.40
CA GLY A 998 -44.04 18.12 -40.60
C GLY A 998 -44.55 19.55 -40.76
N THR A 999 -45.10 20.16 -39.71
CA THR A 999 -45.89 21.42 -39.81
C THR A 999 -45.14 22.64 -40.36
N TRP A 1000 -43.80 22.64 -40.37
CA TRP A 1000 -42.99 23.80 -40.78
C TRP A 1000 -42.06 23.57 -41.99
N GLY A 1001 -42.19 22.44 -42.71
CA GLY A 1001 -41.47 22.19 -43.95
C GLY A 1001 -39.94 22.03 -43.81
N THR A 1002 -39.21 22.29 -44.89
CA THR A 1002 -37.75 22.06 -45.02
C THR A 1002 -36.87 23.31 -44.88
N THR A 1003 -37.46 24.50 -44.79
CA THR A 1003 -36.75 25.79 -44.92
C THR A 1003 -35.94 26.20 -43.70
N GLU A 1004 -36.25 25.68 -42.51
CA GLU A 1004 -35.52 25.95 -41.27
C GLU A 1004 -35.32 24.62 -40.52
N GLN A 1005 -34.08 24.30 -40.14
CA GLN A 1005 -33.72 23.00 -39.54
C GLN A 1005 -33.23 23.09 -38.09
N ILE A 1006 -33.05 24.30 -37.54
CA ILE A 1006 -32.53 24.50 -36.17
C ILE A 1006 -33.38 25.55 -35.45
N PHE A 1007 -33.99 25.16 -34.33
CA PHE A 1007 -34.94 26.00 -33.59
C PHE A 1007 -34.46 26.23 -32.16
N ASN A 1008 -34.34 27.50 -31.74
CA ASN A 1008 -34.10 27.91 -30.36
C ASN A 1008 -35.42 28.18 -29.62
N ASN A 1009 -35.38 28.47 -28.32
CA ASN A 1009 -36.58 28.73 -27.50
C ASN A 1009 -37.49 29.82 -28.07
N ASP A 1010 -36.92 30.96 -28.47
CA ASP A 1010 -37.68 32.11 -28.96
C ASP A 1010 -38.41 31.75 -30.26
N ARG A 1011 -37.70 31.10 -31.18
CA ARG A 1011 -38.25 30.66 -32.47
C ARG A 1011 -39.30 29.58 -32.30
N MET A 1012 -39.08 28.60 -31.42
CA MET A 1012 -40.09 27.58 -31.10
C MET A 1012 -41.40 28.23 -30.58
N ARG A 1013 -41.28 29.23 -29.69
CA ARG A 1013 -42.44 29.97 -29.16
C ARG A 1013 -43.13 30.85 -30.17
N GLU A 1014 -42.38 31.56 -31.00
CA GLU A 1014 -42.92 32.39 -32.08
C GLU A 1014 -43.80 31.53 -33.00
N LEU A 1015 -43.28 30.38 -33.43
CA LEU A 1015 -43.96 29.44 -34.32
C LEU A 1015 -45.17 28.74 -33.65
N LEU A 1016 -45.10 28.41 -32.36
CA LEU A 1016 -46.27 27.89 -31.62
C LEU A 1016 -47.38 28.94 -31.45
N LYS A 1017 -47.03 30.21 -31.18
CA LYS A 1017 -48.00 31.31 -31.03
C LYS A 1017 -48.67 31.67 -32.36
N ASN A 1018 -47.91 31.69 -33.45
CA ASN A 1018 -48.42 32.08 -34.77
C ASN A 1018 -49.35 31.04 -35.41
N GLN A 1019 -49.46 29.82 -34.85
CA GLN A 1019 -50.46 28.82 -35.27
C GLN A 1019 -51.85 29.02 -34.64
N GLY A 1020 -52.00 29.96 -33.70
CA GLY A 1020 -53.30 30.34 -33.12
C GLY A 1020 -53.97 31.51 -33.85
N LYS A 1021 -53.58 31.81 -35.09
CA LYS A 1021 -54.08 32.90 -35.92
C LYS A 1021 -54.29 32.44 -37.36
#